data_AF-F4RFM6-F1
#
_entry.id   AF-F4RFM6-F1
#
_cell.length_a   1.000
_cell.length_b   1.000
_cell.length_c   1.000
_cell.angle_alpha   90.00
_cell.angle_beta   90.00
_cell.angle_gamma   90.00
#
_symmetry.space_group_name_H-M   'P 1'
#
loop_
_entity.id
_entity.type
_entity.pdbx_description
1 polymer ?
#
loop_
_entity_poly.entity_id
_entity_poly.type
_entity_poly.pdbx_seq_one_letter_code
_entity_poly.pdbx_strand_id
1 'polypeptide(L)'
;MEENNPPSSSIDSSSSSDLTSLDHSYQNEADSNLTLKHSLDHQEDHQSTFPSPLTTIDLFSATEHQPIGKKTKFNKPISKKTSNLSSNSKPKKKSKQDIQSINLISETDSLDSNGQLLPHLRYETQKKTCLGLPNGLIKYRCSSCIRRQTGSLCSFVHIRSWIYSKESNQLVGGPLFEPVNRTESQTSYRLARFPMVFNQLPTLNQLIQLRQTVGKSLKPVLQRELIEYQNDEKSVRFIGRRIDVLTRCDYCSVTLIGVAWMCQRCGNEACVKCFKILKTLSDHDQFVDQDDEEEDQEEIEEEDQMKKLDVDCHSHWIRRLRFCVKWFGSKHDPSYHIKISHLTKQEILNYLNQIDQTLQLDSTTTTPPSTPFPLDSILYSPSDSESEPYYKIDVGALEYHREIFHRIWSTGVALVVTGMDKRMNQSWDSTYLRTTYGEEPCRMLDSNLPHGDPIETNVGDFFERFEDLNSQDPTDWPPETDFKMKFPELFEDFQKSIPIAEITSRNGFQNLAAHFPENANIPDIGPKALWHLYHAKDTEKLRQFLYDHNSKKLGIPVEEVKRKYDDPIHTTRTYIDVEMRKQLWEEYGVKGYEIKQKPGEAVFIPAYTAHQVCNLANCIKVAADFVSPTSIERCMKLKDEFRTQLHEHQKPWRDDVLQIDQMLLYAFDSLGRNLEEFKV
;
A
#
# COMPACT_ATOMS: atom_id res chain seq x y z
N MET A 1 -33.44 44.02 -58.04
CA MET A 1 -33.86 43.35 -56.80
C MET A 1 -32.81 43.63 -55.72
N GLU A 2 -32.46 44.89 -55.43
CA GLU A 2 -33.26 45.98 -54.81
C GLU A 2 -33.13 45.93 -53.26
N GLU A 3 -32.73 46.97 -52.53
CA GLU A 3 -32.32 48.34 -52.92
C GLU A 3 -31.27 48.99 -51.98
N ASN A 4 -30.46 49.87 -52.57
CA ASN A 4 -29.94 51.17 -52.10
C ASN A 4 -29.69 51.48 -50.59
N ASN A 5 -28.40 51.36 -50.23
CA ASN A 5 -27.47 52.39 -49.71
C ASN A 5 -27.62 53.11 -48.32
N PRO A 6 -26.47 53.36 -47.63
CA PRO A 6 -26.35 54.20 -46.42
C PRO A 6 -25.91 55.66 -46.73
N PRO A 7 -25.78 56.53 -45.70
CA PRO A 7 -24.44 56.98 -45.27
C PRO A 7 -24.35 57.03 -43.70
N SER A 8 -23.47 57.73 -42.96
CA SER A 8 -22.44 58.76 -43.23
C SER A 8 -21.39 58.90 -42.08
N SER A 9 -20.12 59.15 -42.42
CA SER A 9 -19.17 60.17 -41.84
C SER A 9 -18.88 60.33 -40.32
N SER A 10 -17.72 60.80 -39.82
CA SER A 10 -16.32 61.00 -40.29
C SER A 10 -15.53 61.81 -39.22
N ILE A 11 -14.20 62.05 -39.38
CA ILE A 11 -13.41 63.18 -38.75
C ILE A 11 -13.18 63.06 -37.22
N ASP A 12 -12.09 63.47 -36.57
CA ASP A 12 -10.65 63.71 -36.89
C ASP A 12 -9.87 63.63 -35.54
N SER A 13 -8.65 63.10 -35.44
CA SER A 13 -7.31 63.68 -35.73
C SER A 13 -6.75 64.69 -34.69
N SER A 14 -5.42 64.64 -34.45
CA SER A 14 -4.57 65.61 -33.72
C SER A 14 -4.78 65.74 -32.18
N SER A 15 -3.79 66.12 -31.34
CA SER A 15 -2.32 66.25 -31.52
C SER A 15 -1.56 66.21 -30.18
N SER A 16 -0.24 66.01 -30.27
CA SER A 16 0.76 66.04 -29.18
C SER A 16 0.99 67.43 -28.53
N SER A 17 1.48 67.43 -27.29
CA SER A 17 2.44 68.43 -26.79
C SER A 17 3.26 67.90 -25.61
N ASP A 18 4.58 67.77 -25.79
CA ASP A 18 5.54 67.64 -24.68
C ASP A 18 5.65 68.93 -23.86
N LEU A 19 6.24 68.87 -22.65
CA LEU A 19 7.29 69.80 -22.18
C LEU A 19 7.87 69.42 -20.80
N THR A 20 9.10 68.90 -20.83
CA THR A 20 10.23 69.14 -19.90
C THR A 20 10.00 69.57 -18.44
N SER A 21 10.41 68.69 -17.51
CA SER A 21 11.34 68.91 -16.37
C SER A 21 11.49 70.29 -15.69
N LEU A 22 11.52 70.28 -14.35
CA LEU A 22 12.37 71.17 -13.55
C LEU A 22 12.75 70.51 -12.21
N ASP A 23 14.03 70.62 -11.82
CA ASP A 23 14.54 70.23 -10.50
C ASP A 23 14.15 71.24 -9.42
N HIS A 24 14.04 70.79 -8.16
CA HIS A 24 14.86 71.35 -7.08
C HIS A 24 14.85 70.48 -5.81
N SER A 25 15.96 70.50 -5.08
CA SER A 25 16.21 69.76 -3.83
C SER A 25 16.31 70.70 -2.62
N TYR A 26 16.08 70.20 -1.39
CA TYR A 26 17.09 70.10 -0.29
C TYR A 26 16.51 69.65 1.09
N GLN A 27 17.16 68.62 1.67
CA GLN A 27 17.44 68.31 3.09
C GLN A 27 16.36 68.18 4.22
N ASN A 28 16.37 66.97 4.81
CA ASN A 28 16.56 66.60 6.23
C ASN A 28 15.73 67.23 7.37
N GLU A 29 15.15 66.36 8.23
CA GLU A 29 15.74 66.07 9.56
C GLU A 29 15.35 64.66 10.10
N ALA A 30 15.71 64.32 11.34
CA ALA A 30 16.16 62.98 11.75
C ALA A 30 15.18 62.04 12.48
N ASP A 31 15.66 60.79 12.66
CA ASP A 31 15.37 59.80 13.71
C ASP A 31 13.98 59.18 13.93
N SER A 32 13.88 57.88 13.66
CA SER A 32 14.02 56.88 14.75
C SER A 32 14.22 55.45 14.21
N ASN A 33 15.29 54.77 14.65
CA ASN A 33 15.56 53.36 14.32
C ASN A 33 15.03 52.43 15.42
N LEU A 34 14.42 51.31 15.03
CA LEU A 34 14.03 50.24 15.97
C LEU A 34 14.30 48.85 15.37
N THR A 35 15.57 48.45 15.42
CA THR A 35 16.04 47.13 14.96
C THR A 35 15.85 46.08 16.05
N LEU A 36 14.90 45.17 15.90
CA LEU A 36 14.78 44.00 16.78
C LEU A 36 15.81 42.94 16.38
N LYS A 37 16.73 42.62 17.31
CA LYS A 37 17.75 41.58 17.14
C LYS A 37 17.31 40.26 17.76
N HIS A 38 17.82 39.16 17.21
CA HIS A 38 17.82 37.84 17.84
C HIS A 38 18.76 37.76 19.06
N SER A 39 18.56 36.69 19.84
CA SER A 39 19.35 36.13 20.95
C SER A 39 18.90 36.51 22.37
N LEU A 40 18.74 35.46 23.17
CA LEU A 40 18.71 35.44 24.64
C LEU A 40 19.45 34.18 25.13
N ASP A 41 20.75 34.13 24.88
CA ASP A 41 21.64 33.36 25.75
C ASP A 41 21.78 34.10 27.10
N HIS A 42 21.69 33.36 28.21
CA HIS A 42 22.03 33.87 29.54
C HIS A 42 22.78 32.82 30.35
N GLN A 43 24.11 32.97 30.42
CA GLN A 43 24.94 32.48 31.53
C GLN A 43 25.10 33.65 32.52
N GLU A 44 24.67 33.48 33.77
CA GLU A 44 25.46 33.06 34.94
C GLU A 44 26.26 34.21 35.59
N ASP A 45 26.09 34.40 36.90
CA ASP A 45 27.11 34.02 37.88
C ASP A 45 26.53 34.03 39.32
N HIS A 46 26.66 32.92 40.05
CA HIS A 46 27.28 32.85 41.39
C HIS A 46 26.96 31.53 42.14
N GLN A 47 28.00 30.67 42.22
CA GLN A 47 28.47 29.90 43.39
C GLN A 47 27.40 29.17 44.25
N SER A 48 27.46 27.86 44.52
CA SER A 48 28.53 26.84 44.44
C SER A 48 27.88 25.43 44.61
N THR A 49 28.48 24.25 44.44
CA THR A 49 29.90 23.83 44.38
C THR A 49 30.04 22.55 43.53
N PHE A 50 31.13 22.38 42.78
CA PHE A 50 31.46 21.11 42.08
C PHE A 50 32.03 20.04 43.05
N PRO A 51 32.00 18.75 42.67
CA PRO A 51 33.17 18.18 41.98
C PRO A 51 32.84 17.39 40.70
N SER A 52 33.78 17.43 39.75
CA SER A 52 33.85 16.62 38.53
C SER A 52 35.25 15.93 38.47
N PRO A 53 35.67 15.33 37.35
CA PRO A 53 35.20 14.04 36.81
C PRO A 53 36.36 13.02 36.74
N LEU A 54 36.07 11.75 36.40
CA LEU A 54 37.12 10.83 35.92
C LEU A 54 36.60 9.74 34.96
N THR A 55 37.10 9.88 33.75
CA THR A 55 37.37 8.98 32.61
C THR A 55 37.27 7.44 32.76
N THR A 56 37.13 6.82 31.57
CA THR A 56 37.67 5.52 31.10
C THR A 56 37.00 4.16 31.39
N ILE A 57 36.93 3.38 30.29
CA ILE A 57 37.25 1.93 30.15
C ILE A 57 36.11 0.87 30.23
N ASP A 58 36.24 -0.04 29.26
CA ASP A 58 35.65 -1.37 28.98
C ASP A 58 34.13 -1.60 28.96
N LEU A 59 33.52 -2.33 28.00
CA LEU A 59 33.80 -3.59 27.26
C LEU A 59 32.98 -4.78 27.83
N PHE A 60 32.76 -5.79 26.99
CA PHE A 60 31.85 -6.92 27.25
C PHE A 60 32.20 -7.74 28.50
N SER A 61 31.18 -8.13 29.26
CA SER A 61 31.10 -9.46 29.88
C SER A 61 29.64 -9.83 30.17
N ALA A 62 29.26 -11.05 29.80
CA ALA A 62 27.99 -11.65 30.21
C ALA A 62 28.18 -12.43 31.52
N THR A 63 27.16 -12.44 32.39
CA THR A 63 27.00 -13.52 33.38
C THR A 63 25.54 -13.63 33.81
N GLU A 64 25.14 -14.83 34.23
CA GLU A 64 23.75 -15.19 34.55
C GLU A 64 23.29 -14.61 35.90
N HIS A 65 21.99 -14.39 36.08
CA HIS A 65 21.32 -14.59 37.38
C HIS A 65 19.84 -15.00 37.23
N GLN A 66 19.30 -15.68 38.25
CA GLN A 66 18.09 -16.52 38.17
C GLN A 66 16.77 -15.81 38.55
N PRO A 67 15.59 -16.38 38.20
CA PRO A 67 14.31 -15.65 38.19
C PRO A 67 13.58 -15.60 39.55
N ILE A 68 12.80 -14.53 39.77
CA ILE A 68 12.05 -14.29 41.02
C ILE A 68 10.53 -14.17 40.78
N GLY A 69 9.74 -14.91 41.56
CA GLY A 69 8.48 -14.39 42.15
C GLY A 69 7.15 -14.50 41.37
N LYS A 70 6.51 -15.67 41.38
CA LYS A 70 5.06 -15.79 41.03
C LYS A 70 4.14 -15.28 42.16
N LYS A 71 3.32 -14.25 41.91
CA LYS A 71 2.13 -13.85 42.72
C LYS A 71 1.14 -13.05 41.84
N THR A 72 -0.19 -13.06 41.98
CA THR A 72 -1.16 -14.08 42.47
C THR A 72 -2.54 -13.71 41.87
N LYS A 73 -3.43 -14.66 41.59
CA LYS A 73 -4.79 -14.33 41.11
C LYS A 73 -5.69 -13.84 42.25
N PHE A 74 -6.33 -12.70 42.09
CA PHE A 74 -7.39 -12.23 42.98
C PHE A 74 -8.76 -12.82 42.59
N ASN A 75 -9.53 -13.25 43.59
CA ASN A 75 -10.92 -13.69 43.43
C ASN A 75 -11.87 -12.49 43.60
N LYS A 76 -12.92 -12.40 42.78
CA LYS A 76 -14.11 -11.57 43.07
C LYS A 76 -15.14 -12.38 43.88
N PRO A 77 -15.92 -11.75 44.79
CA PRO A 77 -16.71 -12.46 45.79
C PRO A 77 -18.04 -13.04 45.26
N ILE A 78 -18.55 -14.04 45.97
CA ILE A 78 -19.81 -14.74 45.68
C ILE A 78 -20.98 -13.96 46.30
N SER A 79 -22.00 -13.63 45.50
CA SER A 79 -23.33 -13.28 46.02
C SER A 79 -24.26 -14.50 45.95
N LYS A 80 -25.04 -14.72 47.01
CA LYS A 80 -26.02 -15.81 47.09
C LYS A 80 -27.37 -15.31 46.58
N LYS A 81 -28.02 -16.05 45.67
CA LYS A 81 -29.48 -15.99 45.49
C LYS A 81 -30.08 -17.39 45.60
N THR A 82 -31.34 -17.42 46.01
CA THR A 82 -32.02 -18.54 46.66
C THR A 82 -32.41 -19.67 45.71
N SER A 83 -32.56 -20.86 46.29
CA SER A 83 -33.05 -22.06 45.64
C SER A 83 -34.55 -21.98 45.31
N ASN A 84 -34.94 -22.58 44.19
CA ASN A 84 -36.21 -23.29 44.09
C ASN A 84 -35.97 -24.62 43.35
N LEU A 85 -36.57 -25.70 43.84
CA LEU A 85 -36.46 -27.03 43.23
C LEU A 85 -37.65 -27.27 42.30
N SER A 86 -37.38 -27.71 41.07
CA SER A 86 -38.26 -28.63 40.36
C SER A 86 -37.38 -29.63 39.59
N SER A 87 -37.76 -30.90 39.64
CA SER A 87 -36.96 -32.01 39.14
C SER A 87 -37.06 -32.14 37.62
N ASN A 88 -35.92 -32.38 36.95
CA ASN A 88 -35.81 -33.56 36.09
C ASN A 88 -34.36 -33.97 35.78
N SER A 89 -34.20 -35.21 35.34
CA SER A 89 -32.94 -35.97 35.25
C SER A 89 -31.85 -35.33 34.37
N LYS A 90 -30.62 -35.24 34.89
CA LYS A 90 -29.41 -35.09 34.05
C LYS A 90 -28.97 -36.44 33.47
N PRO A 91 -28.79 -36.57 32.15
CA PRO A 91 -28.05 -37.69 31.58
C PRO A 91 -26.59 -37.72 32.04
N LYS A 92 -25.99 -38.91 32.04
CA LYS A 92 -24.60 -39.13 32.52
C LYS A 92 -23.59 -38.38 31.63
N LYS A 93 -22.42 -38.05 32.21
CA LYS A 93 -21.22 -37.64 31.45
C LYS A 93 -20.98 -38.65 30.32
N LYS A 94 -21.00 -38.22 29.05
CA LYS A 94 -20.38 -39.02 27.98
C LYS A 94 -18.87 -39.03 28.20
N SER A 95 -18.25 -40.16 27.91
CA SER A 95 -16.79 -40.33 27.97
C SER A 95 -16.08 -39.41 26.98
N LYS A 96 -14.76 -39.30 27.08
CA LYS A 96 -13.94 -39.09 25.87
C LYS A 96 -14.35 -40.21 24.91
N GLN A 97 -14.86 -39.87 23.72
CA GLN A 97 -14.88 -40.83 22.63
C GLN A 97 -13.45 -40.93 22.11
N ASP A 98 -12.94 -42.15 22.00
CA ASP A 98 -11.61 -42.38 21.48
C ASP A 98 -11.49 -41.82 20.06
N ILE A 99 -10.36 -41.19 19.77
CA ILE A 99 -10.09 -40.65 18.44
C ILE A 99 -9.81 -41.85 17.55
N GLN A 100 -10.81 -42.30 16.79
CA GLN A 100 -10.59 -43.25 15.71
C GLN A 100 -9.54 -42.66 14.77
N SER A 101 -8.37 -43.31 14.74
CA SER A 101 -7.31 -43.02 13.80
C SER A 101 -7.82 -43.37 12.40
N ILE A 102 -8.11 -42.33 11.60
CA ILE A 102 -8.41 -42.50 10.18
C ILE A 102 -7.09 -42.89 9.51
N ASN A 103 -6.86 -44.20 9.43
CA ASN A 103 -5.74 -44.77 8.69
C ASN A 103 -6.03 -44.58 7.21
N LEU A 104 -5.18 -43.79 6.55
CA LEU A 104 -5.29 -43.51 5.12
C LEU A 104 -4.46 -44.56 4.37
N ILE A 105 -5.05 -45.19 3.35
CA ILE A 105 -4.30 -45.99 2.38
C ILE A 105 -3.33 -45.08 1.62
N SER A 106 -2.18 -45.61 1.18
CA SER A 106 -1.28 -44.83 0.34
C SER A 106 -1.90 -44.58 -1.03
N GLU A 107 -1.36 -43.60 -1.79
CA GLU A 107 -1.80 -43.40 -3.17
C GLU A 107 -1.54 -44.66 -4.00
N THR A 108 -0.38 -45.30 -3.84
CA THR A 108 -0.04 -46.57 -4.50
C THR A 108 -1.01 -47.72 -4.17
N ASP A 109 -1.49 -47.84 -2.93
CA ASP A 109 -2.48 -48.88 -2.54
C ASP A 109 -3.89 -48.60 -3.11
N SER A 110 -4.12 -47.38 -3.63
CA SER A 110 -5.42 -46.96 -4.17
C SER A 110 -5.54 -47.13 -5.68
N LEU A 111 -4.46 -47.46 -6.38
CA LEU A 111 -4.38 -47.60 -7.82
C LEU A 111 -4.29 -49.08 -8.26
N ASP A 112 -4.64 -49.36 -9.51
CA ASP A 112 -4.38 -50.63 -10.18
C ASP A 112 -2.98 -50.68 -10.82
N SER A 113 -2.64 -51.80 -11.46
CA SER A 113 -1.37 -51.98 -12.18
C SER A 113 -1.16 -51.03 -13.38
N ASN A 114 -2.18 -50.26 -13.76
CA ASN A 114 -2.15 -49.28 -14.85
C ASN A 114 -2.15 -47.83 -14.32
N GLY A 115 -2.08 -47.63 -13.00
CA GLY A 115 -2.15 -46.31 -12.36
C GLY A 115 -3.55 -45.71 -12.31
N GLN A 116 -4.61 -46.49 -12.49
CA GLN A 116 -6.00 -46.04 -12.39
C GLN A 116 -6.58 -46.32 -11.01
N LEU A 117 -7.36 -45.38 -10.46
CA LEU A 117 -8.00 -45.53 -9.15
C LEU A 117 -8.91 -46.77 -9.12
N LEU A 118 -8.73 -47.63 -8.11
CA LEU A 118 -9.40 -48.93 -8.00
C LEU A 118 -10.93 -48.81 -8.13
N PRO A 119 -11.64 -49.73 -8.82
CA PRO A 119 -13.05 -49.56 -9.18
C PRO A 119 -14.04 -49.31 -8.03
N HIS A 120 -13.72 -49.72 -6.80
CA HIS A 120 -14.53 -49.50 -5.60
C HIS A 120 -14.28 -48.13 -4.92
N LEU A 121 -13.31 -47.35 -5.41
CA LEU A 121 -12.92 -46.03 -4.88
C LEU A 121 -13.38 -44.89 -5.81
N ARG A 122 -13.44 -43.66 -5.28
CA ARG A 122 -13.62 -42.42 -6.06
C ARG A 122 -12.78 -41.28 -5.46
N TYR A 123 -12.33 -40.35 -6.30
CA TYR A 123 -11.88 -39.04 -5.82
C TYR A 123 -13.10 -38.16 -5.50
N GLU A 124 -12.97 -37.32 -4.47
CA GLU A 124 -13.92 -36.24 -4.20
C GLU A 124 -13.17 -34.96 -3.83
N THR A 125 -13.34 -33.94 -4.67
CA THR A 125 -12.71 -32.61 -4.50
C THR A 125 -13.31 -31.86 -3.32
N GLN A 126 -12.47 -31.21 -2.52
CA GLN A 126 -12.84 -30.57 -1.27
C GLN A 126 -13.70 -29.30 -1.50
N LYS A 127 -15.02 -29.42 -1.31
CA LYS A 127 -16.00 -28.32 -1.47
C LYS A 127 -16.21 -27.43 -0.23
N LYS A 128 -15.47 -27.67 0.88
CA LYS A 128 -15.62 -26.96 2.17
C LYS A 128 -14.25 -26.62 2.77
N THR A 129 -14.21 -25.65 3.69
CA THR A 129 -12.94 -25.23 4.32
C THR A 129 -12.32 -26.36 5.16
N CYS A 130 -11.00 -26.34 5.34
CA CYS A 130 -10.30 -27.38 6.11
C CYS A 130 -10.68 -27.43 7.59
N LEU A 131 -11.41 -26.43 8.10
CA LEU A 131 -12.00 -26.45 9.43
C LEU A 131 -12.95 -27.64 9.61
N GLY A 132 -13.67 -28.05 8.56
CA GLY A 132 -14.58 -29.20 8.56
C GLY A 132 -13.90 -30.58 8.49
N LEU A 133 -12.57 -30.67 8.47
CA LEU A 133 -11.87 -31.96 8.48
C LEU A 133 -12.06 -32.69 9.83
N PRO A 134 -12.22 -34.04 9.84
CA PRO A 134 -12.23 -34.86 11.04
C PRO A 134 -10.98 -34.68 11.93
N ASN A 135 -11.10 -35.01 13.21
CA ASN A 135 -10.04 -34.80 14.21
C ASN A 135 -8.69 -35.45 13.84
N GLY A 136 -8.71 -36.67 13.27
CA GLY A 136 -7.48 -37.35 12.80
C GLY A 136 -6.79 -36.67 11.61
N LEU A 137 -7.49 -35.79 10.90
CA LEU A 137 -7.01 -35.10 9.68
C LEU A 137 -6.68 -33.62 9.91
N ILE A 138 -6.69 -33.14 11.16
CA ILE A 138 -6.37 -31.74 11.53
C ILE A 138 -4.99 -31.30 11.01
N LYS A 139 -4.03 -32.21 10.91
CA LYS A 139 -2.69 -31.95 10.34
C LYS A 139 -2.74 -31.43 8.90
N TYR A 140 -3.77 -31.79 8.12
CA TYR A 140 -3.95 -31.38 6.72
C TYR A 140 -4.76 -30.08 6.55
N ARG A 141 -4.73 -29.16 7.53
CA ARG A 141 -5.36 -27.83 7.42
C ARG A 141 -4.40 -26.82 6.76
N CYS A 142 -4.92 -26.00 5.84
CA CYS A 142 -4.13 -24.90 5.28
C CYS A 142 -3.84 -23.80 6.31
N SER A 143 -2.80 -23.01 6.03
CA SER A 143 -2.32 -21.87 6.81
C SER A 143 -3.45 -20.91 7.20
N SER A 144 -4.28 -20.46 6.24
CA SER A 144 -5.42 -19.59 6.47
C SER A 144 -6.47 -20.20 7.42
N CYS A 145 -6.75 -21.50 7.32
CA CYS A 145 -7.64 -22.21 8.24
C CYS A 145 -7.04 -22.43 9.64
N ILE A 146 -5.71 -22.50 9.76
CA ILE A 146 -5.01 -22.58 11.05
C ILE A 146 -5.01 -21.21 11.73
N ARG A 147 -4.67 -20.15 10.98
CA ARG A 147 -4.64 -18.74 11.45
C ARG A 147 -6.03 -18.19 11.77
N ARG A 148 -7.07 -18.65 11.07
CA ARG A 148 -8.46 -18.13 11.12
C ARG A 148 -8.57 -16.63 10.82
N GLN A 149 -7.74 -16.15 9.89
CA GLN A 149 -7.67 -14.75 9.51
C GLN A 149 -8.96 -14.32 8.79
N THR A 150 -9.58 -13.23 9.24
CA THR A 150 -10.74 -12.60 8.60
C THR A 150 -10.41 -12.24 7.15
N GLY A 151 -11.40 -12.33 6.24
CA GLY A 151 -11.20 -12.05 4.81
C GLY A 151 -10.34 -13.08 4.05
N SER A 152 -9.84 -14.15 4.68
CA SER A 152 -9.00 -15.15 4.02
C SER A 152 -9.79 -16.39 3.60
N LEU A 153 -9.68 -16.77 2.32
CA LEU A 153 -10.22 -18.04 1.82
C LEU A 153 -9.37 -19.25 2.23
N CYS A 154 -9.94 -20.44 2.08
CA CYS A 154 -9.25 -21.71 2.30
C CYS A 154 -8.59 -22.19 1.00
N SER A 155 -7.26 -22.12 0.92
CA SER A 155 -6.44 -22.45 -0.26
C SER A 155 -6.56 -23.88 -0.80
N PHE A 156 -7.29 -24.77 -0.14
CA PHE A 156 -7.52 -26.15 -0.62
C PHE A 156 -8.96 -26.43 -1.06
N VAL A 157 -9.85 -25.43 -1.00
CA VAL A 157 -11.21 -25.55 -1.56
C VAL A 157 -11.12 -25.59 -3.09
N HIS A 158 -11.86 -26.51 -3.71
CA HIS A 158 -11.85 -26.84 -5.16
C HIS A 158 -10.52 -27.30 -5.78
N ILE A 159 -9.40 -27.31 -5.04
CA ILE A 159 -8.05 -27.61 -5.59
C ILE A 159 -7.50 -28.95 -5.09
N ARG A 160 -7.99 -29.44 -3.95
CA ARG A 160 -7.51 -30.67 -3.29
C ARG A 160 -8.59 -31.74 -3.25
N SER A 161 -8.22 -32.97 -3.56
CA SER A 161 -9.13 -34.14 -3.54
C SER A 161 -8.77 -35.13 -2.44
N TRP A 162 -9.76 -35.92 -2.03
CA TRP A 162 -9.63 -37.04 -1.09
C TRP A 162 -10.19 -38.32 -1.72
N ILE A 163 -9.74 -39.49 -1.27
CA ILE A 163 -10.26 -40.78 -1.74
C ILE A 163 -11.38 -41.26 -0.83
N TYR A 164 -12.51 -41.63 -1.41
CA TYR A 164 -13.67 -42.20 -0.74
C TYR A 164 -13.99 -43.61 -1.27
N SER A 165 -14.39 -44.52 -0.38
CA SER A 165 -15.04 -45.76 -0.80
C SER A 165 -16.43 -45.46 -1.38
N LYS A 166 -16.76 -46.07 -2.53
CA LYS A 166 -18.09 -45.98 -3.14
C LYS A 166 -19.17 -46.70 -2.32
N GLU A 167 -18.78 -47.74 -1.58
CA GLU A 167 -19.70 -48.61 -0.82
C GLU A 167 -20.05 -48.01 0.54
N SER A 168 -19.04 -47.66 1.35
CA SER A 168 -19.25 -47.14 2.70
C SER A 168 -19.42 -45.61 2.75
N ASN A 169 -19.12 -44.91 1.65
CA ASN A 169 -19.06 -43.45 1.57
C ASN A 169 -18.09 -42.81 2.61
N GLN A 170 -17.11 -43.57 3.11
CA GLN A 170 -16.09 -43.10 4.05
C GLN A 170 -14.83 -42.64 3.32
N LEU A 171 -14.14 -41.67 3.92
CA LEU A 171 -12.83 -41.18 3.47
C LEU A 171 -11.77 -42.22 3.85
N VAL A 172 -11.04 -42.74 2.85
CA VAL A 172 -10.06 -43.83 3.01
C VAL A 172 -8.63 -43.47 2.59
N GLY A 173 -8.40 -42.36 1.87
CA GLY A 173 -7.05 -42.00 1.39
C GLY A 173 -6.88 -40.53 0.99
N GLY A 174 -5.63 -40.12 0.73
CA GLY A 174 -5.23 -38.76 0.34
C GLY A 174 -4.45 -38.01 1.44
N PRO A 175 -4.38 -36.66 1.40
CA PRO A 175 -4.94 -35.78 0.37
C PRO A 175 -4.16 -35.85 -0.94
N LEU A 176 -4.83 -35.56 -2.05
CA LEU A 176 -4.28 -35.58 -3.40
C LEU A 176 -4.53 -34.27 -4.14
N PHE A 177 -3.74 -34.03 -5.19
CA PHE A 177 -3.83 -32.86 -6.08
C PHE A 177 -3.80 -33.34 -7.52
N GLU A 178 -4.97 -33.68 -8.08
CA GLU A 178 -5.13 -34.32 -9.40
C GLU A 178 -4.31 -33.59 -10.50
N PRO A 179 -3.50 -34.29 -11.32
CA PRO A 179 -2.55 -33.64 -12.23
C PRO A 179 -3.20 -32.92 -13.42
N VAL A 180 -4.48 -33.18 -13.71
CA VAL A 180 -5.22 -32.57 -14.82
C VAL A 180 -6.27 -31.62 -14.27
N ASN A 181 -6.40 -30.43 -14.88
CA ASN A 181 -7.23 -29.32 -14.43
C ASN A 181 -8.74 -29.53 -14.70
N ARG A 182 -9.36 -30.55 -14.08
CA ARG A 182 -10.78 -30.93 -14.28
C ARG A 182 -11.80 -29.90 -13.76
N THR A 183 -11.33 -28.79 -13.20
CA THR A 183 -12.10 -27.85 -12.36
C THR A 183 -12.30 -26.46 -12.98
N GLU A 184 -11.84 -26.20 -14.22
CA GLU A 184 -12.00 -24.91 -14.91
C GLU A 184 -13.47 -24.44 -15.02
N SER A 185 -14.42 -25.39 -15.08
CA SER A 185 -15.86 -25.13 -15.07
C SER A 185 -16.50 -25.07 -13.67
N GLN A 186 -15.73 -25.27 -12.59
CA GLN A 186 -16.24 -25.43 -11.22
C GLN A 186 -15.80 -24.33 -10.25
N THR A 187 -14.74 -23.57 -10.54
CA THR A 187 -14.26 -22.43 -9.74
C THR A 187 -15.09 -21.16 -9.97
N SER A 188 -16.40 -21.26 -9.70
CA SER A 188 -17.43 -20.20 -9.63
C SER A 188 -16.95 -18.77 -9.95
N TYR A 189 -16.95 -18.42 -11.23
CA TYR A 189 -16.75 -17.04 -11.68
C TYR A 189 -17.81 -16.11 -11.09
N ARG A 190 -17.46 -15.32 -10.07
CA ARG A 190 -18.12 -14.03 -9.88
C ARG A 190 -17.64 -13.12 -10.99
N LEU A 191 -18.56 -12.49 -11.72
CA LEU A 191 -18.21 -11.45 -12.66
C LEU A 191 -17.85 -10.18 -11.88
N ALA A 192 -16.77 -9.51 -12.27
CA ALA A 192 -16.42 -8.20 -11.74
C ALA A 192 -17.55 -7.20 -12.02
N ARG A 193 -18.01 -6.50 -10.98
CA ARG A 193 -19.01 -5.44 -11.11
C ARG A 193 -18.29 -4.10 -11.20
N PHE A 194 -18.14 -3.61 -12.43
CA PHE A 194 -17.62 -2.28 -12.68
C PHE A 194 -18.72 -1.22 -12.47
N PRO A 195 -18.38 -0.03 -11.96
CA PRO A 195 -19.35 1.05 -11.85
C PRO A 195 -19.92 1.45 -13.22
N MET A 196 -21.18 1.86 -13.22
CA MET A 196 -21.85 2.47 -14.37
C MET A 196 -21.95 3.99 -14.26
N VAL A 197 -21.91 4.53 -13.04
CA VAL A 197 -22.12 5.96 -12.76
C VAL A 197 -20.77 6.64 -12.54
N PHE A 198 -20.50 7.71 -13.29
CA PHE A 198 -19.28 8.50 -13.25
C PHE A 198 -19.63 9.99 -13.17
N ASN A 199 -18.72 10.81 -12.64
CA ASN A 199 -18.97 12.25 -12.49
C ASN A 199 -19.15 13.00 -13.83
N GLN A 200 -18.74 12.40 -14.95
CA GLN A 200 -18.91 12.91 -16.31
C GLN A 200 -18.82 11.73 -17.31
N LEU A 201 -19.64 11.74 -18.37
CA LEU A 201 -19.49 10.78 -19.47
C LEU A 201 -18.16 10.99 -20.21
N PRO A 202 -17.33 9.95 -20.40
CA PRO A 202 -16.11 10.05 -21.19
C PRO A 202 -16.44 10.06 -22.69
N THR A 203 -15.66 10.82 -23.48
CA THR A 203 -15.72 10.70 -24.95
C THR A 203 -15.04 9.41 -25.43
N LEU A 204 -15.40 8.95 -26.63
CA LEU A 204 -14.75 7.77 -27.24
C LEU A 204 -13.22 7.94 -27.36
N ASN A 205 -12.73 9.14 -27.69
CA ASN A 205 -11.29 9.38 -27.80
C ASN A 205 -10.60 9.30 -26.42
N GLN A 206 -11.22 9.82 -25.36
CA GLN A 206 -10.71 9.69 -23.99
C GLN A 206 -10.67 8.23 -23.54
N LEU A 207 -11.71 7.43 -23.82
CA LEU A 207 -11.69 5.99 -23.55
C LEU A 207 -10.55 5.28 -24.31
N ILE A 208 -10.39 5.56 -25.60
CA ILE A 208 -9.31 4.97 -26.42
C ILE A 208 -7.93 5.35 -25.87
N GLN A 209 -7.67 6.63 -25.62
CA GLN A 209 -6.38 7.11 -25.10
C GLN A 209 -6.06 6.54 -23.71
N LEU A 210 -7.05 6.45 -22.83
CA LEU A 210 -6.89 5.86 -21.50
C LEU A 210 -6.66 4.34 -21.57
N ARG A 211 -7.44 3.62 -22.40
CA ARG A 211 -7.30 2.18 -22.65
C ARG A 211 -5.96 1.84 -23.31
N GLN A 212 -5.46 2.68 -24.22
CA GLN A 212 -4.11 2.58 -24.79
C GLN A 212 -3.02 2.77 -23.73
N THR A 213 -3.20 3.74 -22.83
CA THR A 213 -2.23 4.02 -21.75
C THR A 213 -2.16 2.87 -20.75
N VAL A 214 -3.32 2.40 -20.26
CA VAL A 214 -3.43 1.22 -19.40
C VAL A 214 -2.88 -0.03 -20.09
N GLY A 215 -3.21 -0.23 -21.37
CA GLY A 215 -2.74 -1.37 -22.17
C GLY A 215 -1.22 -1.42 -22.33
N LYS A 216 -0.55 -0.28 -22.52
CA LYS A 216 0.93 -0.18 -22.57
C LYS A 216 1.58 -0.69 -21.28
N SER A 217 1.05 -0.31 -20.12
CA SER A 217 1.57 -0.74 -18.81
C SER A 217 1.18 -2.18 -18.45
N LEU A 218 -0.01 -2.64 -18.85
CA LEU A 218 -0.51 -3.99 -18.57
C LEU A 218 0.14 -5.08 -19.43
N LYS A 219 0.47 -4.79 -20.70
CA LYS A 219 1.04 -5.78 -21.64
C LYS A 219 2.31 -6.48 -21.10
N PRO A 220 3.32 -5.78 -20.56
CA PRO A 220 4.49 -6.41 -19.95
C PRO A 220 4.17 -7.28 -18.73
N VAL A 221 3.07 -7.01 -18.00
CA VAL A 221 2.61 -7.87 -16.91
C VAL A 221 2.12 -9.20 -17.47
N LEU A 222 1.14 -9.14 -18.38
CA LEU A 222 0.53 -10.31 -19.01
C LEU A 222 1.52 -11.17 -19.81
N GLN A 223 2.53 -10.54 -20.44
CA GLN A 223 3.60 -11.27 -21.13
C GLN A 223 4.44 -12.12 -20.18
N ARG A 224 4.72 -11.66 -18.95
CA ARG A 224 5.44 -12.47 -17.95
C ARG A 224 4.61 -13.67 -17.51
N GLU A 225 3.31 -13.48 -17.30
CA GLU A 225 2.39 -14.57 -16.96
C GLU A 225 2.30 -15.61 -18.09
N LEU A 226 2.29 -15.17 -19.36
CA LEU A 226 2.28 -16.06 -20.52
C LEU A 226 3.57 -16.88 -20.66
N ILE A 227 4.74 -16.27 -20.43
CA ILE A 227 6.04 -16.97 -20.44
C ILE A 227 6.07 -18.06 -19.37
N GLU A 228 5.61 -17.76 -18.15
CA GLU A 228 5.53 -18.76 -17.09
C GLU A 228 4.51 -19.88 -17.38
N TYR A 229 3.45 -19.60 -18.15
CA TYR A 229 2.58 -20.62 -18.72
C TYR A 229 3.29 -21.51 -19.76
N GLN A 230 4.04 -20.92 -20.69
CA GLN A 230 4.72 -21.64 -21.77
C GLN A 230 5.83 -22.57 -21.25
N ASN A 231 6.53 -22.17 -20.18
CA ASN A 231 7.63 -22.95 -19.60
C ASN A 231 7.20 -24.30 -19.00
N ASP A 232 5.92 -24.48 -18.65
CA ASP A 232 5.40 -25.73 -18.04
C ASP A 232 3.88 -25.88 -18.23
N GLU A 233 3.41 -25.80 -19.48
CA GLU A 233 1.98 -25.66 -19.80
C GLU A 233 1.09 -26.78 -19.25
N LYS A 234 1.64 -27.98 -19.01
CA LYS A 234 0.88 -29.14 -18.52
C LYS A 234 0.73 -29.20 -17.00
N SER A 235 1.45 -28.38 -16.23
CA SER A 235 1.37 -28.41 -14.75
C SER A 235 0.52 -27.29 -14.14
N VAL A 236 0.29 -26.19 -14.86
CA VAL A 236 -0.40 -25.00 -14.34
C VAL A 236 -1.89 -25.27 -14.10
N ARG A 237 -2.31 -25.22 -12.83
CA ARG A 237 -3.71 -25.41 -12.42
C ARG A 237 -4.42 -24.07 -12.30
N PHE A 238 -5.51 -23.86 -13.04
CA PHE A 238 -6.36 -22.69 -12.84
C PHE A 238 -7.14 -22.82 -11.51
N ILE A 239 -6.99 -21.82 -10.64
CA ILE A 239 -7.59 -21.80 -9.29
C ILE A 239 -8.69 -20.73 -9.13
N GLY A 240 -9.03 -20.03 -10.21
CA GLY A 240 -10.02 -18.95 -10.24
C GLY A 240 -9.46 -17.57 -9.90
N ARG A 241 -10.02 -16.54 -10.54
CA ARG A 241 -9.82 -15.13 -10.19
C ARG A 241 -10.65 -14.82 -8.93
N ARG A 242 -10.01 -14.64 -7.77
CA ARG A 242 -10.68 -14.59 -6.46
C ARG A 242 -11.10 -13.14 -6.08
N ILE A 243 -11.92 -12.49 -6.90
CA ILE A 243 -12.24 -11.04 -6.81
C ILE A 243 -12.67 -10.56 -5.40
N ASP A 244 -13.34 -11.42 -4.63
CA ASP A 244 -13.81 -11.10 -3.27
C ASP A 244 -12.70 -10.95 -2.21
N VAL A 245 -11.45 -11.36 -2.50
CA VAL A 245 -10.34 -11.37 -1.54
C VAL A 245 -9.00 -11.01 -2.20
N LEU A 246 -8.13 -10.33 -1.43
CA LEU A 246 -6.79 -10.00 -1.88
C LEU A 246 -5.95 -11.26 -2.14
N THR A 247 -5.58 -11.50 -3.40
CA THR A 247 -4.64 -12.56 -3.80
C THR A 247 -3.21 -12.04 -3.76
N ARG A 248 -2.37 -12.61 -2.90
CA ARG A 248 -1.02 -12.10 -2.64
C ARG A 248 -0.04 -13.22 -2.29
N CYS A 249 1.24 -12.94 -2.48
CA CYS A 249 2.34 -13.80 -2.07
C CYS A 249 2.41 -13.90 -0.53
N ASP A 250 2.31 -15.10 0.07
CA ASP A 250 2.42 -15.32 1.53
C ASP A 250 3.78 -14.92 2.13
N TYR A 251 4.77 -14.65 1.27
CA TYR A 251 6.16 -14.42 1.64
C TYR A 251 6.53 -12.93 1.56
N CYS A 252 6.29 -12.27 0.42
CA CYS A 252 6.62 -10.86 0.17
C CYS A 252 5.41 -9.97 -0.18
N SER A 253 4.18 -10.40 0.18
CA SER A 253 2.91 -9.66 0.08
C SER A 253 2.49 -9.03 -1.25
N VAL A 254 3.30 -9.09 -2.31
CA VAL A 254 2.95 -8.60 -3.65
C VAL A 254 1.68 -9.27 -4.19
N THR A 255 0.83 -8.48 -4.85
CA THR A 255 -0.39 -8.96 -5.49
C THR A 255 -0.09 -10.05 -6.53
N LEU A 256 -0.88 -11.12 -6.51
CA LEU A 256 -0.87 -12.18 -7.52
C LEU A 256 -1.96 -11.87 -8.56
N ILE A 257 -1.54 -11.65 -9.80
CA ILE A 257 -2.43 -11.43 -10.96
C ILE A 257 -2.65 -12.73 -11.76
N GLY A 258 -1.59 -13.50 -12.01
CA GLY A 258 -1.61 -14.71 -12.82
C GLY A 258 -1.01 -15.90 -12.09
N VAL A 259 0.20 -16.31 -12.49
CA VAL A 259 0.88 -17.55 -12.14
C VAL A 259 1.60 -17.46 -10.80
N ALA A 260 1.42 -18.49 -9.98
CA ALA A 260 2.05 -18.65 -8.68
C ALA A 260 2.38 -20.13 -8.40
N TRP A 261 2.95 -20.41 -7.24
CA TRP A 261 3.28 -21.76 -6.77
C TRP A 261 2.67 -22.00 -5.39
N MET A 262 1.74 -22.94 -5.29
CA MET A 262 1.08 -23.26 -4.02
C MET A 262 1.69 -24.50 -3.37
N CYS A 263 2.07 -24.41 -2.10
CA CYS A 263 2.50 -25.57 -1.34
C CYS A 263 1.32 -26.51 -1.04
N GLN A 264 1.40 -27.77 -1.46
CA GLN A 264 0.41 -28.82 -1.20
C GLN A 264 0.17 -29.10 0.29
N ARG A 265 1.15 -28.80 1.16
CA ARG A 265 1.09 -29.05 2.61
C ARG A 265 0.37 -27.94 3.36
N CYS A 266 0.85 -26.70 3.25
CA CYS A 266 0.30 -25.55 3.99
C CYS A 266 -0.71 -24.71 3.20
N GLY A 267 -0.73 -24.76 1.86
CA GLY A 267 -1.58 -23.90 1.04
C GLY A 267 -1.18 -22.43 1.08
N ASN A 268 0.09 -22.13 1.40
CA ASN A 268 0.67 -20.81 1.14
C ASN A 268 0.94 -20.66 -0.36
N GLU A 269 0.81 -19.45 -0.89
CA GLU A 269 0.99 -19.13 -2.31
C GLU A 269 2.25 -18.26 -2.52
N ALA A 270 3.22 -18.76 -3.31
CA ALA A 270 4.46 -18.05 -3.65
C ALA A 270 4.37 -17.40 -5.03
N CYS A 271 4.73 -16.12 -5.13
CA CYS A 271 4.99 -15.52 -6.44
C CYS A 271 6.23 -16.15 -7.09
N VAL A 272 6.34 -16.02 -8.42
CA VAL A 272 7.42 -16.58 -9.23
C VAL A 272 8.83 -16.22 -8.71
N LYS A 273 9.08 -14.98 -8.25
CA LYS A 273 10.38 -14.57 -7.67
C LYS A 273 10.68 -15.35 -6.39
N CYS A 274 9.74 -15.44 -5.44
CA CYS A 274 9.95 -16.18 -4.19
C CYS A 274 10.11 -17.68 -4.40
N PHE A 275 9.39 -18.28 -5.37
CA PHE A 275 9.56 -19.71 -5.65
C PHE A 275 10.92 -20.01 -6.29
N LYS A 276 11.41 -19.14 -7.19
CA LYS A 276 12.78 -19.27 -7.75
C LYS A 276 13.84 -19.20 -6.65
N ILE A 277 13.71 -18.27 -5.70
CA ILE A 277 14.62 -18.18 -4.55
C ILE A 277 14.50 -19.40 -3.63
N LEU A 278 13.29 -19.91 -3.35
CA LEU A 278 13.10 -21.15 -2.59
C LEU A 278 13.81 -22.33 -3.27
N LYS A 279 13.73 -22.42 -4.61
CA LYS A 279 14.43 -23.47 -5.35
C LYS A 279 15.94 -23.34 -5.19
N THR A 280 16.54 -22.18 -5.47
CA THR A 280 17.99 -21.96 -5.31
C THR A 280 18.48 -22.31 -3.89
N LEU A 281 17.72 -21.94 -2.86
CA LEU A 281 18.03 -22.27 -1.45
C LEU A 281 17.85 -23.76 -1.10
N SER A 282 17.10 -24.52 -1.90
CA SER A 282 16.89 -25.96 -1.71
C SER A 282 17.88 -26.78 -2.55
N ASP A 283 18.22 -26.29 -3.75
CA ASP A 283 19.28 -26.83 -4.59
C ASP A 283 20.63 -26.71 -3.84
N HIS A 284 20.91 -25.59 -3.17
CA HIS A 284 22.15 -25.39 -2.38
C HIS A 284 22.23 -26.26 -1.11
N ASP A 285 21.11 -26.51 -0.41
CA ASP A 285 21.08 -27.47 0.71
C ASP A 285 21.58 -28.85 0.26
N GLN A 286 21.21 -29.29 -0.95
CA GLN A 286 21.52 -30.62 -1.46
C GLN A 286 22.99 -30.80 -1.89
N PHE A 287 23.75 -29.73 -2.12
CA PHE A 287 25.19 -29.84 -2.38
C PHE A 287 25.99 -29.97 -1.09
N VAL A 288 25.65 -29.19 -0.04
CA VAL A 288 26.31 -29.29 1.27
C VAL A 288 26.07 -30.67 1.90
N ASP A 289 24.83 -31.17 1.85
CA ASP A 289 24.46 -32.52 2.31
C ASP A 289 25.15 -33.68 1.49
N GLN A 290 26.09 -33.40 0.56
CA GLN A 290 26.80 -34.40 -0.26
C GLN A 290 28.33 -34.43 -0.11
N ASP A 291 28.98 -33.35 0.35
CA ASP A 291 30.44 -33.30 0.49
C ASP A 291 30.93 -33.67 1.93
N ASP A 292 30.03 -33.69 2.91
CA ASP A 292 30.29 -33.97 4.35
C ASP A 292 30.53 -35.47 4.71
N GLU A 293 31.13 -36.30 3.84
CA GLU A 293 31.52 -37.70 4.15
C GLU A 293 33.05 -37.99 4.22
N GLU A 294 33.94 -36.99 4.06
CA GLU A 294 35.39 -37.13 4.33
C GLU A 294 35.89 -36.14 5.41
N GLU A 295 36.95 -36.52 6.15
CA GLU A 295 37.33 -35.89 7.44
C GLU A 295 38.30 -34.69 7.34
N ASP A 296 38.04 -33.67 8.16
CA ASP A 296 38.96 -32.66 8.73
C ASP A 296 39.68 -31.61 7.82
N GLN A 297 39.63 -30.35 8.28
CA GLN A 297 40.49 -29.17 7.98
C GLN A 297 40.27 -28.37 6.66
N GLU A 298 39.37 -27.37 6.68
CA GLU A 298 39.67 -26.01 6.17
C GLU A 298 38.65 -24.92 6.67
N GLU A 299 38.78 -24.51 7.93
CA GLU A 299 37.82 -23.65 8.68
C GLU A 299 37.84 -22.14 8.29
N ILE A 300 38.12 -21.77 7.03
CA ILE A 300 38.41 -20.38 6.62
C ILE A 300 37.66 -19.89 5.35
N GLU A 301 37.18 -20.75 4.44
CA GLU A 301 36.62 -20.28 3.15
C GLU A 301 35.11 -19.95 3.14
N GLU A 302 34.30 -20.41 4.11
CA GLU A 302 32.83 -20.27 4.07
C GLU A 302 32.35 -18.81 3.98
N GLU A 303 32.94 -17.91 4.77
CA GLU A 303 32.54 -16.50 4.79
C GLU A 303 32.73 -15.80 3.44
N ASP A 304 33.73 -16.17 2.64
CA ASP A 304 34.07 -15.47 1.39
C ASP A 304 33.35 -16.06 0.16
N GLN A 305 32.89 -17.31 0.23
CA GLN A 305 32.03 -17.87 -0.81
C GLN A 305 30.58 -17.38 -0.66
N MET A 306 30.06 -17.24 0.57
CA MET A 306 28.74 -16.64 0.81
C MET A 306 28.65 -15.17 0.35
N LYS A 307 29.76 -14.43 0.27
CA LYS A 307 29.82 -13.06 -0.27
C LYS A 307 29.72 -12.98 -1.81
N LYS A 308 29.84 -14.09 -2.55
CA LYS A 308 29.72 -14.13 -4.03
C LYS A 308 28.30 -14.37 -4.54
N LEU A 309 27.40 -14.83 -3.67
CA LEU A 309 25.96 -14.84 -3.94
C LEU A 309 25.36 -13.61 -3.27
N ASP A 310 24.95 -12.62 -4.07
CA ASP A 310 24.42 -11.31 -3.64
C ASP A 310 23.02 -11.43 -3.01
N VAL A 311 22.97 -12.06 -1.83
CA VAL A 311 21.77 -12.38 -1.05
C VAL A 311 22.17 -12.35 0.44
N ASP A 312 22.22 -11.15 1.04
CA ASP A 312 22.51 -11.00 2.48
C ASP A 312 21.39 -11.65 3.33
N CYS A 313 21.63 -12.87 3.79
CA CYS A 313 20.60 -13.88 3.99
C CYS A 313 20.05 -14.00 5.44
N HIS A 314 20.28 -13.00 6.29
CA HIS A 314 19.87 -13.04 7.70
C HIS A 314 18.36 -12.88 7.99
N SER A 315 17.53 -12.69 6.96
CA SER A 315 16.12 -12.36 7.17
C SER A 315 15.25 -13.56 7.60
N HIS A 316 14.42 -13.35 8.63
CA HIS A 316 13.35 -14.29 9.00
C HIS A 316 12.31 -14.47 7.88
N TRP A 317 12.33 -13.64 6.82
CA TRP A 317 11.66 -13.93 5.54
C TRP A 317 12.17 -15.23 4.89
N ILE A 318 13.50 -15.48 4.79
CA ILE A 318 14.04 -16.74 4.30
C ILE A 318 13.54 -17.92 5.15
N ARG A 319 13.47 -17.76 6.47
CA ARG A 319 12.90 -18.77 7.36
C ARG A 319 11.40 -19.00 7.11
N ARG A 320 10.61 -17.95 6.84
CA ARG A 320 9.19 -18.10 6.45
C ARG A 320 9.05 -18.81 5.10
N LEU A 321 9.96 -18.55 4.15
CA LEU A 321 9.98 -19.19 2.83
C LEU A 321 10.35 -20.68 2.93
N ARG A 322 11.41 -21.01 3.69
CA ARG A 322 11.97 -22.36 3.83
C ARG A 322 11.24 -23.29 4.82
N PHE A 323 10.21 -22.85 5.55
CA PHE A 323 9.53 -23.71 6.55
C PHE A 323 8.00 -23.73 6.46
N CYS A 324 7.45 -24.94 6.60
CA CYS A 324 6.01 -25.21 6.55
C CYS A 324 5.31 -24.91 7.90
N VAL A 325 3.96 -24.90 7.90
CA VAL A 325 3.17 -24.68 9.12
C VAL A 325 3.40 -25.78 10.17
N LYS A 326 3.38 -25.40 11.44
CA LYS A 326 3.90 -26.14 12.62
C LYS A 326 3.49 -27.61 12.77
N TRP A 327 2.39 -28.06 12.14
CA TRP A 327 1.92 -29.45 12.16
C TRP A 327 2.66 -30.39 11.20
N PHE A 328 3.40 -29.86 10.22
CA PHE A 328 4.22 -30.67 9.30
C PHE A 328 5.69 -30.75 9.72
N GLY A 329 6.18 -29.80 10.53
CA GLY A 329 7.57 -29.74 11.02
C GLY A 329 8.66 -29.56 9.94
N SER A 330 8.30 -29.62 8.66
CA SER A 330 9.26 -29.78 7.56
C SER A 330 9.81 -28.46 7.03
N LYS A 331 11.02 -28.53 6.46
CA LYS A 331 11.44 -27.61 5.39
C LYS A 331 10.31 -27.56 4.32
N HIS A 332 10.16 -26.42 3.66
CA HIS A 332 9.48 -26.37 2.37
C HIS A 332 10.46 -26.89 1.32
N ASP A 333 10.03 -27.92 0.59
CA ASP A 333 10.76 -28.53 -0.51
C ASP A 333 10.00 -28.17 -1.81
N PRO A 334 10.69 -27.74 -2.89
CA PRO A 334 10.08 -27.39 -4.16
C PRO A 334 9.17 -28.47 -4.75
N SER A 335 9.44 -29.76 -4.51
CA SER A 335 8.63 -30.88 -5.02
C SER A 335 7.18 -30.88 -4.50
N TYR A 336 6.92 -30.29 -3.32
CA TYR A 336 5.57 -30.14 -2.77
C TYR A 336 4.85 -28.86 -3.23
N HIS A 337 5.38 -28.14 -4.22
CA HIS A 337 4.74 -26.96 -4.79
C HIS A 337 4.15 -27.27 -6.17
N ILE A 338 2.86 -26.97 -6.32
CA ILE A 338 2.16 -27.07 -7.61
C ILE A 338 2.02 -25.68 -8.23
N LYS A 339 2.29 -25.60 -9.54
CA LYS A 339 2.08 -24.39 -10.32
C LYS A 339 0.58 -24.12 -10.45
N ILE A 340 0.17 -22.90 -10.12
CA ILE A 340 -1.23 -22.45 -10.08
C ILE A 340 -1.38 -21.13 -10.86
N SER A 341 -2.59 -20.76 -11.26
CA SER A 341 -2.88 -19.44 -11.84
C SER A 341 -4.28 -18.92 -11.53
N HIS A 342 -4.38 -17.60 -11.33
CA HIS A 342 -5.64 -16.86 -11.21
C HIS A 342 -6.26 -16.43 -12.55
N LEU A 343 -5.52 -16.56 -13.65
CA LEU A 343 -5.98 -16.32 -15.03
C LEU A 343 -5.67 -17.55 -15.89
N THR A 344 -6.59 -17.97 -16.74
CA THR A 344 -6.32 -19.01 -17.74
C THR A 344 -5.36 -18.51 -18.82
N LYS A 345 -4.64 -19.43 -19.48
CA LYS A 345 -3.81 -19.12 -20.66
C LYS A 345 -4.63 -18.41 -21.76
N GLN A 346 -5.90 -18.78 -21.94
CA GLN A 346 -6.77 -18.17 -22.94
C GLN A 346 -7.20 -16.74 -22.57
N GLU A 347 -7.49 -16.44 -21.29
CA GLU A 347 -7.70 -15.05 -20.84
C GLU A 347 -6.48 -14.18 -21.15
N ILE A 348 -5.28 -14.65 -20.80
CA ILE A 348 -4.03 -13.90 -21.03
C ILE A 348 -3.83 -13.63 -22.54
N LEU A 349 -4.03 -14.63 -23.40
CA LEU A 349 -3.94 -14.46 -24.86
C LEU A 349 -5.02 -13.52 -25.42
N ASN A 350 -6.25 -13.61 -24.92
CA ASN A 350 -7.34 -12.71 -25.31
C ASN A 350 -7.03 -11.25 -24.93
N TYR A 351 -6.49 -11.02 -23.73
CA TYR A 351 -6.09 -9.69 -23.28
C TYR A 351 -4.95 -9.11 -24.11
N LEU A 352 -3.90 -9.89 -24.39
CA LEU A 352 -2.78 -9.44 -25.23
C LEU A 352 -3.25 -9.04 -26.64
N ASN A 353 -4.15 -9.84 -27.25
CA ASN A 353 -4.76 -9.52 -28.53
C ASN A 353 -5.61 -8.23 -28.48
N GLN A 354 -6.46 -8.07 -27.45
CA GLN A 354 -7.24 -6.85 -27.26
C GLN A 354 -6.36 -5.61 -27.04
N ILE A 355 -5.25 -5.73 -26.32
CA ILE A 355 -4.29 -4.64 -26.15
C ILE A 355 -3.68 -4.29 -27.51
N ASP A 356 -3.20 -5.27 -28.27
CA ASP A 356 -2.56 -5.01 -29.56
C ASP A 356 -3.52 -4.40 -30.60
N GLN A 357 -4.79 -4.80 -30.60
CA GLN A 357 -5.85 -4.10 -31.36
C GLN A 357 -6.04 -2.65 -30.87
N THR A 358 -6.11 -2.44 -29.55
CA THR A 358 -6.29 -1.10 -28.96
C THR A 358 -5.12 -0.16 -29.29
N LEU A 359 -3.90 -0.67 -29.34
CA LEU A 359 -2.69 0.07 -29.70
C LEU A 359 -2.57 0.35 -31.21
N GLN A 360 -3.36 -0.32 -32.05
CA GLN A 360 -3.47 -0.08 -33.50
C GLN A 360 -4.62 0.86 -33.86
N LEU A 361 -5.49 1.24 -32.91
CA LEU A 361 -6.53 2.24 -33.16
C LEU A 361 -5.90 3.62 -33.40
N ASP A 362 -6.26 4.26 -34.50
CA ASP A 362 -5.99 5.67 -34.77
C ASP A 362 -6.68 6.55 -33.71
N SER A 363 -5.98 6.79 -32.60
CA SER A 363 -6.37 7.79 -31.61
C SER A 363 -6.27 9.16 -32.28
N THR A 364 -7.41 9.70 -32.72
CA THR A 364 -7.47 10.99 -33.40
C THR A 364 -6.81 12.05 -32.51
N THR A 365 -5.72 12.63 -33.02
CA THR A 365 -4.97 13.66 -32.31
C THR A 365 -5.78 14.95 -32.27
N THR A 366 -6.75 15.01 -31.36
CA THR A 366 -7.17 16.27 -30.75
C THR A 366 -5.94 16.79 -30.02
N THR A 367 -5.16 17.61 -30.72
CA THR A 367 -4.15 18.47 -30.11
C THR A 367 -4.81 19.12 -28.91
N PRO A 368 -4.27 19.03 -27.69
CA PRO A 368 -4.85 19.75 -26.56
C PRO A 368 -4.94 21.22 -26.98
N PRO A 369 -6.11 21.86 -26.83
CA PRO A 369 -6.30 23.22 -27.32
C PRO A 369 -5.20 24.09 -26.72
N SER A 370 -4.48 24.81 -27.58
CA SER A 370 -3.33 25.62 -27.18
C SER A 370 -3.81 26.86 -26.45
N THR A 371 -4.33 26.68 -25.23
CA THR A 371 -4.76 27.78 -24.38
C THR A 371 -3.53 28.61 -24.02
N PRO A 372 -3.53 29.92 -24.32
CA PRO A 372 -2.42 30.82 -24.00
C PRO A 372 -2.44 31.20 -22.52
N PHE A 373 -2.75 30.24 -21.64
CA PHE A 373 -2.72 30.45 -20.20
C PHE A 373 -1.25 30.49 -19.74
N PRO A 374 -0.77 31.63 -19.19
CA PRO A 374 0.61 31.75 -18.75
C PRO A 374 0.78 31.02 -17.41
N LEU A 375 1.43 29.86 -17.45
CA LEU A 375 1.72 29.06 -16.24
C LEU A 375 2.55 29.85 -15.21
N ASP A 376 3.36 30.80 -15.68
CA ASP A 376 4.14 31.71 -14.83
C ASP A 376 3.26 32.61 -13.94
N SER A 377 1.99 32.85 -14.32
CA SER A 377 1.05 33.68 -13.53
C SER A 377 0.45 32.95 -12.33
N ILE A 378 0.56 31.61 -12.30
CA ILE A 378 0.14 30.74 -11.19
C ILE A 378 1.34 30.05 -10.51
N LEU A 379 2.56 30.49 -10.83
CA LEU A 379 3.78 30.03 -10.17
C LEU A 379 3.98 30.84 -8.88
N TYR A 380 4.01 30.16 -7.74
CA TYR A 380 4.13 30.75 -6.42
C TYR A 380 5.52 30.48 -5.82
N SER A 381 6.26 31.57 -5.57
CA SER A 381 7.47 31.57 -4.74
C SER A 381 7.12 32.09 -3.35
N PRO A 382 7.39 31.36 -2.25
CA PRO A 382 7.26 31.91 -0.90
C PRO A 382 8.25 33.06 -0.69
N SER A 383 7.81 34.18 -0.11
CA SER A 383 8.65 35.36 0.17
C SER A 383 9.72 35.12 1.24
N ASP A 384 9.53 34.11 2.08
CA ASP A 384 10.30 33.86 3.31
C ASP A 384 10.85 32.42 3.36
N SER A 385 11.13 31.81 2.19
CA SER A 385 11.77 30.50 2.08
C SER A 385 12.65 30.39 0.83
N GLU A 386 13.80 29.72 0.94
CA GLU A 386 14.68 29.40 -0.20
C GLU A 386 14.24 28.15 -0.99
N SER A 387 13.01 27.66 -0.75
CA SER A 387 12.41 26.50 -1.42
C SER A 387 12.14 26.73 -2.91
N GLU A 388 11.98 25.62 -3.66
CA GLU A 388 11.55 25.68 -5.07
C GLU A 388 10.12 26.25 -5.19
N PRO A 389 9.82 27.03 -6.26
CA PRO A 389 8.48 27.51 -6.50
C PRO A 389 7.53 26.36 -6.90
N TYR A 390 6.25 26.51 -6.58
CA TYR A 390 5.21 25.52 -6.87
C TYR A 390 3.97 26.19 -7.45
N TYR A 391 3.08 25.43 -8.08
CA TYR A 391 1.89 26.00 -8.70
C TYR A 391 0.77 26.21 -7.67
N LYS A 392 0.11 27.37 -7.70
CA LYS A 392 -1.02 27.71 -6.83
C LYS A 392 -2.12 28.43 -7.62
N ILE A 393 -3.35 27.91 -7.56
CA ILE A 393 -4.48 28.35 -8.40
C ILE A 393 -5.81 28.27 -7.64
N ASP A 394 -6.77 29.11 -8.00
CA ASP A 394 -8.15 29.01 -7.49
C ASP A 394 -8.93 27.87 -8.17
N VAL A 395 -9.77 27.18 -7.40
CA VAL A 395 -10.58 26.06 -7.88
C VAL A 395 -11.47 26.41 -9.08
N GLY A 396 -12.04 27.62 -9.11
CA GLY A 396 -12.89 28.06 -10.22
C GLY A 396 -12.11 28.27 -11.52
N ALA A 397 -10.90 28.84 -11.42
CA ALA A 397 -10.00 28.98 -12.57
C ALA A 397 -9.49 27.63 -13.08
N LEU A 398 -9.21 26.70 -12.16
CA LEU A 398 -8.71 25.36 -12.46
C LEU A 398 -9.78 24.46 -13.13
N GLU A 399 -11.04 24.57 -12.72
CA GLU A 399 -12.16 23.85 -13.37
C GLU A 399 -12.63 24.48 -14.69
N TYR A 400 -12.37 25.77 -14.88
CA TYR A 400 -12.56 26.43 -16.18
C TYR A 400 -11.45 26.06 -17.18
N HIS A 401 -10.21 25.87 -16.70
CA HIS A 401 -9.02 25.49 -17.48
C HIS A 401 -8.44 24.13 -17.05
N ARG A 402 -9.23 23.06 -17.18
CA ARG A 402 -8.89 21.68 -16.73
C ARG A 402 -7.60 21.15 -17.37
N GLU A 403 -7.22 21.66 -18.54
CA GLU A 403 -5.95 21.32 -19.21
C GLU A 403 -4.70 21.80 -18.44
N ILE A 404 -4.81 22.83 -17.59
CA ILE A 404 -3.70 23.30 -16.73
C ILE A 404 -3.24 22.18 -15.80
N PHE A 405 -4.18 21.46 -15.18
CA PHE A 405 -3.84 20.34 -14.30
C PHE A 405 -3.07 19.26 -15.06
N HIS A 406 -3.56 18.83 -16.22
CA HIS A 406 -2.87 17.82 -17.02
C HIS A 406 -1.45 18.24 -17.40
N ARG A 407 -1.24 19.52 -17.75
CA ARG A 407 0.09 20.07 -18.04
C ARG A 407 1.00 20.02 -16.81
N ILE A 408 0.57 20.57 -15.68
CA ILE A 408 1.36 20.59 -14.43
C ILE A 408 1.63 19.17 -13.92
N TRP A 409 0.59 18.35 -13.79
CA TRP A 409 0.64 17.01 -13.22
C TRP A 409 1.53 16.05 -14.02
N SER A 410 1.63 16.23 -15.34
CA SER A 410 2.57 15.47 -16.17
C SER A 410 4.04 15.65 -15.74
N THR A 411 4.41 16.84 -15.25
CA THR A 411 5.79 17.14 -14.84
C THR A 411 6.20 16.45 -13.54
N GLY A 412 5.26 16.07 -12.67
CA GLY A 412 5.55 15.54 -11.34
C GLY A 412 5.79 16.59 -10.25
N VAL A 413 5.39 17.86 -10.50
CA VAL A 413 5.39 18.95 -9.52
C VAL A 413 4.06 19.00 -8.75
N ALA A 414 4.10 19.42 -7.48
CA ALA A 414 2.92 19.59 -6.64
C ALA A 414 2.07 20.81 -7.05
N LEU A 415 0.75 20.74 -6.79
CA LEU A 415 -0.21 21.79 -7.09
C LEU A 415 -1.05 22.13 -5.86
N VAL A 416 -1.17 23.42 -5.52
CA VAL A 416 -2.04 23.93 -4.45
C VAL A 416 -3.31 24.53 -5.06
N VAL A 417 -4.47 24.15 -4.53
CA VAL A 417 -5.77 24.62 -5.01
C VAL A 417 -6.51 25.33 -3.88
N THR A 418 -6.85 26.59 -4.08
CA THR A 418 -7.53 27.46 -3.11
C THR A 418 -9.04 27.53 -3.37
N GLY A 419 -9.81 27.94 -2.35
CA GLY A 419 -11.26 28.13 -2.47
C GLY A 419 -12.10 26.88 -2.19
N MET A 420 -11.50 25.86 -1.56
CA MET A 420 -12.17 24.60 -1.21
C MET A 420 -13.13 24.74 -0.03
N ASP A 421 -12.91 25.75 0.82
CA ASP A 421 -13.78 26.15 1.93
C ASP A 421 -15.23 26.36 1.49
N LYS A 422 -15.42 27.02 0.33
CA LYS A 422 -16.74 27.33 -0.25
C LYS A 422 -17.48 26.12 -0.82
N ARG A 423 -16.89 24.92 -0.74
CA ARG A 423 -17.44 23.66 -1.28
C ARG A 423 -17.77 22.61 -0.23
N MET A 424 -17.32 22.80 1.01
CA MET A 424 -17.68 21.97 2.15
C MET A 424 -18.98 22.52 2.75
N ASN A 425 -20.02 21.70 2.79
CA ASN A 425 -21.37 22.09 3.20
C ASN A 425 -21.70 21.59 4.62
N GLN A 426 -20.96 20.60 5.12
CA GLN A 426 -21.02 20.12 6.50
C GLN A 426 -19.99 20.85 7.37
N SER A 427 -20.15 20.78 8.69
CA SER A 427 -19.03 21.14 9.57
C SER A 427 -18.00 20.01 9.63
N TRP A 428 -16.73 20.42 9.65
CA TRP A 428 -15.55 19.59 9.83
C TRP A 428 -14.74 20.04 11.06
N ASP A 429 -15.34 20.83 11.96
CA ASP A 429 -14.68 21.36 13.15
C ASP A 429 -14.62 20.35 14.32
N SER A 430 -13.77 20.64 15.32
CA SER A 430 -13.57 19.80 16.50
C SER A 430 -14.83 19.64 17.34
N THR A 431 -15.68 20.67 17.43
CA THR A 431 -16.93 20.63 18.20
C THR A 431 -17.95 19.70 17.56
N TYR A 432 -18.09 19.75 16.23
CA TYR A 432 -18.95 18.83 15.48
C TYR A 432 -18.47 17.38 15.62
N LEU A 433 -17.18 17.11 15.44
CA LEU A 433 -16.65 15.74 15.56
C LEU A 433 -16.75 15.21 17.00
N ARG A 434 -16.44 16.02 18.01
CA ARG A 434 -16.58 15.66 19.43
C ARG A 434 -18.02 15.37 19.82
N THR A 435 -18.97 16.18 19.35
CA THR A 435 -20.39 16.07 19.71
C THR A 435 -21.07 14.91 18.99
N THR A 436 -20.74 14.67 17.72
CA THR A 436 -21.39 13.64 16.89
C THR A 436 -20.79 12.25 17.11
N TYR A 437 -19.48 12.16 17.38
CA TYR A 437 -18.75 10.89 17.38
C TYR A 437 -17.92 10.63 18.64
N GLY A 438 -18.06 11.43 19.71
CA GLY A 438 -17.17 11.39 20.88
C GLY A 438 -16.98 10.01 21.53
N GLU A 439 -18.04 9.19 21.60
CA GLU A 439 -18.00 7.84 22.18
C GLU A 439 -17.26 6.79 21.31
N GLU A 440 -16.90 7.11 20.06
CA GLU A 440 -16.17 6.18 19.20
C GLU A 440 -14.74 5.94 19.72
N PRO A 441 -14.27 4.69 19.81
CA PRO A 441 -12.90 4.39 20.21
C PRO A 441 -11.91 4.78 19.09
N CYS A 442 -10.79 5.36 19.47
CA CYS A 442 -9.71 5.75 18.57
C CYS A 442 -8.33 5.53 19.22
N ARG A 443 -7.27 5.81 18.46
CA ARG A 443 -5.88 5.69 18.91
C ARG A 443 -5.15 7.01 18.73
N MET A 444 -4.23 7.27 19.65
CA MET A 444 -3.42 8.49 19.68
C MET A 444 -1.93 8.11 19.72
N LEU A 445 -1.11 8.84 18.97
CA LEU A 445 0.35 8.68 18.99
C LEU A 445 1.01 9.99 19.43
N ASP A 446 2.07 9.87 20.21
CA ASP A 446 2.95 11.02 20.45
C ASP A 446 3.94 11.14 19.28
N SER A 447 3.76 12.16 18.44
CA SER A 447 4.63 12.45 17.29
C SER A 447 6.10 12.71 17.68
N ASN A 448 6.38 13.03 18.95
CA ASN A 448 7.75 13.16 19.48
C ASN A 448 8.36 11.81 19.88
N LEU A 449 7.53 10.76 20.00
CA LEU A 449 7.93 9.39 20.35
C LEU A 449 7.48 8.41 19.26
N PRO A 450 8.05 8.44 18.03
CA PRO A 450 7.67 7.58 16.90
C PRO A 450 7.97 6.07 17.10
N HIS A 451 8.28 5.64 18.33
CA HIS A 451 8.48 4.26 18.77
C HIS A 451 7.61 3.90 19.98
N GLY A 452 6.71 4.79 20.44
CA GLY A 452 5.72 4.49 21.48
C GLY A 452 4.58 3.63 20.94
N ASP A 453 4.01 2.79 21.80
CA ASP A 453 2.76 2.08 21.49
C ASP A 453 1.58 3.08 21.46
N PRO A 454 0.63 2.97 20.51
CA PRO A 454 -0.54 3.85 20.47
C PRO A 454 -1.40 3.78 21.73
N ILE A 455 -1.83 4.94 22.21
CA ILE A 455 -2.71 5.08 23.37
C ILE A 455 -4.15 4.89 22.90
N GLU A 456 -4.82 3.84 23.36
CA GLU A 456 -6.27 3.63 23.16
C GLU A 456 -7.04 4.71 23.95
N THR A 457 -7.94 5.43 23.27
CA THR A 457 -8.76 6.53 23.82
C THR A 457 -10.12 6.57 23.12
N ASN A 458 -10.94 7.58 23.40
CA ASN A 458 -12.10 7.91 22.57
C ASN A 458 -11.94 9.29 21.92
N VAL A 459 -12.80 9.58 20.93
CA VAL A 459 -12.81 10.81 20.12
C VAL A 459 -13.20 12.04 20.95
N GLY A 460 -14.04 11.86 21.97
CA GLY A 460 -14.44 12.86 22.95
C GLY A 460 -13.24 13.39 23.73
N ASP A 461 -12.58 12.49 24.46
CA ASP A 461 -11.34 12.71 25.23
C ASP A 461 -10.21 13.30 24.38
N PHE A 462 -10.14 12.94 23.09
CA PHE A 462 -9.18 13.51 22.15
C PHE A 462 -9.51 14.96 21.80
N PHE A 463 -10.73 15.24 21.32
CA PHE A 463 -11.14 16.60 20.94
C PHE A 463 -11.41 17.54 22.13
N GLU A 464 -11.48 17.02 23.36
CA GLU A 464 -11.39 17.84 24.58
C GLU A 464 -9.97 18.41 24.76
N ARG A 465 -8.93 17.60 24.50
CA ARG A 465 -7.51 18.04 24.59
C ARG A 465 -7.05 18.86 23.38
N PHE A 466 -7.77 18.79 22.27
CA PHE A 466 -7.44 19.49 21.01
C PHE A 466 -7.55 21.03 21.10
N GLU A 467 -8.03 21.57 22.22
CA GLU A 467 -8.01 23.02 22.52
C GLU A 467 -6.84 23.42 23.44
N ASP A 468 -6.17 22.46 24.10
CA ASP A 468 -4.95 22.67 24.87
C ASP A 468 -3.71 22.66 23.95
N LEU A 469 -2.85 23.68 24.06
CA LEU A 469 -1.68 23.90 23.18
C LEU A 469 -0.52 22.88 23.33
N ASN A 470 -0.72 21.78 24.07
CA ASN A 470 0.27 20.74 24.34
C ASN A 470 -0.21 19.33 23.91
N SER A 471 -1.24 19.23 23.06
CA SER A 471 -1.87 17.95 22.68
C SER A 471 -1.10 17.13 21.64
N GLN A 472 -1.15 15.80 21.79
CA GLN A 472 -0.56 14.80 20.89
C GLN A 472 -1.44 14.54 19.65
N ASP A 473 -0.89 13.93 18.59
CA ASP A 473 -1.63 13.67 17.34
C ASP A 473 -2.52 12.40 17.42
N PRO A 474 -3.69 12.39 16.76
CA PRO A 474 -4.49 11.18 16.60
C PRO A 474 -3.89 10.28 15.52
N THR A 475 -3.96 8.95 15.71
CA THR A 475 -3.59 7.99 14.66
C THR A 475 -4.85 7.58 13.89
N ASP A 476 -4.90 7.95 12.61
CA ASP A 476 -5.76 7.38 11.57
C ASP A 476 -7.18 7.00 12.04
N TRP A 477 -7.92 8.02 12.49
CA TRP A 477 -9.32 7.91 12.84
C TRP A 477 -10.21 8.62 11.80
N PRO A 478 -11.25 7.96 11.26
CA PRO A 478 -11.65 6.57 11.52
C PRO A 478 -10.67 5.58 10.88
N PRO A 479 -10.68 4.30 11.29
CA PRO A 479 -9.88 3.27 10.63
C PRO A 479 -10.20 3.16 9.13
N GLU A 480 -9.15 3.21 8.33
CA GLU A 480 -9.07 3.15 6.85
C GLU A 480 -10.32 2.56 6.16
N THR A 481 -10.62 1.29 6.44
CA THR A 481 -11.63 0.49 5.73
C THR A 481 -13.08 0.95 5.88
N ASP A 482 -13.36 1.92 6.77
CA ASP A 482 -14.70 2.16 7.31
C ASP A 482 -15.24 3.59 7.06
N PHE A 483 -14.45 4.56 6.56
CA PHE A 483 -14.86 5.98 6.51
C PHE A 483 -16.23 6.20 5.83
N LYS A 484 -16.47 5.60 4.65
CA LYS A 484 -17.76 5.73 3.94
C LYS A 484 -18.93 5.08 4.70
N MET A 485 -18.68 4.03 5.48
CA MET A 485 -19.72 3.29 6.20
C MET A 485 -20.03 3.90 7.57
N LYS A 486 -19.03 4.46 8.26
CA LYS A 486 -19.20 5.22 9.49
C LYS A 486 -19.72 6.64 9.26
N PHE A 487 -19.14 7.37 8.30
CA PHE A 487 -19.40 8.80 8.09
C PHE A 487 -19.91 9.09 6.66
N PRO A 488 -21.06 8.54 6.25
CA PRO A 488 -21.58 8.69 4.89
C PRO A 488 -21.82 10.16 4.50
N GLU A 489 -22.29 10.99 5.42
CA GLU A 489 -22.57 12.42 5.16
C GLU A 489 -21.29 13.23 4.92
N LEU A 490 -20.26 13.04 5.76
CA LEU A 490 -18.94 13.65 5.56
C LEU A 490 -18.26 13.11 4.30
N PHE A 491 -18.39 11.81 4.04
CA PHE A 491 -17.87 11.19 2.82
C PHE A 491 -18.50 11.81 1.56
N GLU A 492 -19.82 12.01 1.56
CA GLU A 492 -20.51 12.66 0.46
C GLU A 492 -20.14 14.14 0.30
N ASP A 493 -20.03 14.90 1.39
CA ASP A 493 -19.64 16.31 1.34
C ASP A 493 -18.22 16.48 0.77
N PHE A 494 -17.27 15.68 1.26
CA PHE A 494 -15.90 15.67 0.75
C PHE A 494 -15.83 15.21 -0.72
N GLN A 495 -16.54 14.15 -1.11
CA GLN A 495 -16.54 13.72 -2.53
C GLN A 495 -17.17 14.75 -3.48
N LYS A 496 -18.08 15.60 -3.00
CA LYS A 496 -18.66 16.72 -3.77
C LYS A 496 -17.73 17.93 -3.84
N SER A 497 -16.84 18.13 -2.86
CA SER A 497 -15.94 19.28 -2.81
C SER A 497 -14.65 19.11 -3.61
N ILE A 498 -14.18 17.86 -3.79
CA ILE A 498 -12.96 17.52 -4.55
C ILE A 498 -12.91 18.20 -5.94
N PRO A 499 -11.82 18.92 -6.29
CA PRO A 499 -11.71 19.64 -7.55
C PRO A 499 -11.16 18.74 -8.66
N ILE A 500 -11.57 18.98 -9.91
CA ILE A 500 -11.23 18.14 -11.07
C ILE A 500 -11.69 16.69 -10.86
N ALA A 501 -12.97 16.55 -10.49
CA ALA A 501 -13.60 15.30 -10.09
C ALA A 501 -13.59 14.18 -11.16
N GLU A 502 -13.10 14.43 -12.37
CA GLU A 502 -12.80 13.39 -13.36
C GLU A 502 -11.47 12.66 -13.12
N ILE A 503 -10.49 13.26 -12.43
CA ILE A 503 -9.19 12.63 -12.10
C ILE A 503 -9.12 12.22 -10.62
N THR A 504 -9.72 13.01 -9.73
CA THR A 504 -9.37 13.03 -8.29
C THR A 504 -10.45 12.45 -7.37
N SER A 505 -11.71 12.46 -7.81
CA SER A 505 -12.83 11.84 -7.07
C SER A 505 -12.83 10.31 -7.24
N ARG A 506 -13.46 9.60 -6.30
CA ARG A 506 -13.66 8.15 -6.33
C ARG A 506 -14.46 7.66 -7.55
N ASN A 507 -15.21 8.55 -8.20
CA ASN A 507 -16.05 8.25 -9.38
C ASN A 507 -15.56 8.96 -10.66
N GLY A 508 -14.30 9.44 -10.68
CA GLY A 508 -13.73 10.14 -11.83
C GLY A 508 -13.22 9.19 -12.93
N PHE A 509 -13.63 9.40 -14.19
CA PHE A 509 -13.30 8.49 -15.30
C PHE A 509 -11.80 8.41 -15.68
N GLN A 510 -10.95 9.28 -15.15
CA GLN A 510 -9.49 9.25 -15.30
C GLN A 510 -8.77 8.74 -14.03
N ASN A 511 -9.51 8.51 -12.94
CA ASN A 511 -8.98 7.86 -11.74
C ASN A 511 -8.99 6.34 -11.97
N LEU A 512 -7.84 5.68 -12.08
CA LEU A 512 -7.83 4.22 -12.27
C LEU A 512 -8.42 3.45 -11.06
N ALA A 513 -8.46 4.05 -9.87
CA ALA A 513 -9.17 3.49 -8.73
C ALA A 513 -10.70 3.51 -8.89
N ALA A 514 -11.25 4.44 -9.69
CA ALA A 514 -12.68 4.48 -10.03
C ALA A 514 -13.10 3.37 -11.02
N HIS A 515 -12.14 2.65 -11.61
CA HIS A 515 -12.41 1.46 -12.44
C HIS A 515 -12.21 0.14 -11.70
N PHE A 516 -11.85 0.18 -10.41
CA PHE A 516 -11.74 -1.02 -9.59
C PHE A 516 -13.14 -1.60 -9.30
N PRO A 517 -13.33 -2.94 -9.24
CA PRO A 517 -14.66 -3.52 -9.06
C PRO A 517 -15.29 -3.14 -7.71
N GLU A 518 -16.57 -2.77 -7.72
CA GLU A 518 -17.34 -2.39 -6.51
C GLU A 518 -17.42 -3.53 -5.47
N ASN A 519 -17.21 -4.78 -5.91
CA ASN A 519 -17.26 -5.98 -5.09
C ASN A 519 -15.87 -6.49 -4.64
N ALA A 520 -14.83 -5.65 -4.70
CA ALA A 520 -13.45 -5.94 -4.30
C ALA A 520 -12.96 -4.97 -3.19
N ASN A 521 -11.78 -5.25 -2.63
CA ASN A 521 -11.20 -4.43 -1.55
C ASN A 521 -10.46 -3.19 -2.10
N ILE A 522 -11.00 -2.01 -1.86
CA ILE A 522 -10.56 -0.72 -2.43
C ILE A 522 -9.45 -0.09 -1.54
N PRO A 523 -8.37 0.50 -2.12
CA PRO A 523 -7.32 1.20 -1.36
C PRO A 523 -7.81 2.44 -0.57
N ASP A 524 -7.07 2.86 0.47
CA ASP A 524 -7.47 3.91 1.43
C ASP A 524 -6.48 5.08 1.59
N ILE A 525 -6.99 6.28 1.96
CA ILE A 525 -6.26 7.57 1.90
C ILE A 525 -6.83 8.74 2.76
N GLY A 526 -5.96 9.58 3.38
CA GLY A 526 -6.24 11.02 3.62
C GLY A 526 -5.35 11.78 4.66
N PRO A 527 -4.82 13.00 4.37
CA PRO A 527 -4.19 13.86 5.42
C PRO A 527 -4.35 15.41 5.25
N LYS A 528 -3.51 16.21 5.98
CA LYS A 528 -2.75 17.44 5.57
C LYS A 528 -2.48 18.61 6.61
N ALA A 529 -1.30 19.28 6.59
CA ALA A 529 -0.86 20.44 7.45
C ALA A 529 0.22 21.39 6.82
N LEU A 530 1.35 21.77 7.46
CA LEU A 530 2.52 22.40 6.79
C LEU A 530 3.34 21.32 6.07
N TRP A 531 3.80 21.58 4.84
CA TRP A 531 4.50 20.59 4.02
C TRP A 531 5.94 21.00 3.71
N HIS A 532 6.83 20.00 3.72
CA HIS A 532 8.00 20.00 2.85
C HIS A 532 7.86 18.80 1.90
N LEU A 533 7.94 19.03 0.58
CA LEU A 533 7.86 17.98 -0.44
C LEU A 533 9.13 17.97 -1.29
N TYR A 534 9.64 16.80 -1.64
CA TYR A 534 10.84 16.62 -2.46
C TYR A 534 10.46 15.97 -3.80
N HIS A 535 10.90 16.55 -4.91
CA HIS A 535 10.49 16.11 -6.24
C HIS A 535 10.89 14.65 -6.49
N ALA A 536 10.01 13.88 -7.13
CA ALA A 536 10.15 12.45 -7.41
C ALA A 536 11.44 12.02 -8.18
N LYS A 537 12.26 12.96 -8.66
CA LYS A 537 13.58 12.73 -9.28
C LYS A 537 14.71 12.64 -8.24
N ASP A 538 14.55 13.30 -7.10
CA ASP A 538 15.57 13.47 -6.06
C ASP A 538 15.40 12.48 -4.89
N THR A 539 14.35 11.64 -4.91
CA THR A 539 14.05 10.61 -3.91
C THR A 539 15.25 9.70 -3.61
N GLU A 540 16.09 9.39 -4.60
CA GLU A 540 17.29 8.56 -4.39
C GLU A 540 18.42 9.31 -3.68
N LYS A 541 18.61 10.60 -3.99
CA LYS A 541 19.55 11.46 -3.26
C LYS A 541 19.10 11.66 -1.80
N LEU A 542 17.78 11.83 -1.61
CA LEU A 542 17.16 11.97 -0.29
C LEU A 542 17.36 10.70 0.55
N ARG A 543 17.18 9.53 -0.05
CA ARG A 543 17.44 8.21 0.54
C ARG A 543 18.91 8.08 0.96
N GLN A 544 19.85 8.41 0.07
CA GLN A 544 21.27 8.35 0.36
C GLN A 544 21.68 9.34 1.47
N PHE A 545 21.22 10.59 1.43
CA PHE A 545 21.40 11.58 2.50
C PHE A 545 20.92 11.06 3.87
N LEU A 546 19.77 10.40 3.93
CA LEU A 546 19.24 9.84 5.17
C LEU A 546 20.07 8.64 5.68
N TYR A 547 20.60 7.79 4.79
CA TYR A 547 21.56 6.75 5.18
C TYR A 547 22.88 7.35 5.68
N ASP A 548 23.41 8.38 5.02
CA ASP A 548 24.64 9.07 5.41
C ASP A 548 24.48 9.82 6.73
N HIS A 549 23.34 10.48 6.95
CA HIS A 549 22.97 11.07 8.25
C HIS A 549 22.91 10.00 9.35
N ASN A 550 22.24 8.87 9.10
CA ASN A 550 22.18 7.77 10.07
C ASN A 550 23.56 7.16 10.34
N SER A 551 24.44 7.05 9.34
CA SER A 551 25.83 6.61 9.48
C SER A 551 26.63 7.58 10.36
N LYS A 552 26.60 8.89 10.04
CA LYS A 552 27.20 9.98 10.85
C LYS A 552 26.69 9.94 12.31
N LYS A 553 25.38 9.68 12.52
CA LYS A 553 24.71 9.66 13.84
C LYS A 553 24.98 8.41 14.68
N LEU A 554 25.16 7.25 14.06
CA LEU A 554 25.39 5.96 14.73
C LEU A 554 26.86 5.59 14.87
N GLY A 555 27.76 6.24 14.12
CA GLY A 555 29.19 5.92 14.13
C GLY A 555 29.55 4.62 13.40
N ILE A 556 28.67 4.11 12.53
CA ILE A 556 28.86 2.86 11.77
C ILE A 556 28.84 3.13 10.25
N PRO A 557 29.48 2.29 9.41
CA PRO A 557 29.48 2.47 7.96
C PRO A 557 28.07 2.45 7.34
N VAL A 558 27.89 3.20 6.25
CA VAL A 558 26.63 3.30 5.48
C VAL A 558 26.04 1.94 5.10
N GLU A 559 26.88 0.99 4.69
CA GLU A 559 26.42 -0.36 4.34
C GLU A 559 26.01 -1.18 5.58
N GLU A 560 26.59 -0.92 6.77
CA GLU A 560 26.05 -1.49 8.01
C GLU A 560 24.69 -0.86 8.36
N VAL A 561 24.50 0.44 8.11
CA VAL A 561 23.17 1.08 8.29
C VAL A 561 22.13 0.39 7.39
N LYS A 562 22.39 0.27 6.09
CA LYS A 562 21.50 -0.39 5.12
C LYS A 562 21.16 -1.84 5.50
N ARG A 563 22.16 -2.60 5.97
CA ARG A 563 21.98 -4.00 6.40
C ARG A 563 21.17 -4.15 7.70
N LYS A 564 21.25 -3.17 8.60
CA LYS A 564 20.76 -3.25 9.99
C LYS A 564 19.45 -2.50 10.24
N TYR A 565 19.12 -1.53 9.38
CA TYR A 565 17.94 -0.68 9.51
C TYR A 565 17.19 -0.59 8.18
N ASP A 566 15.87 -0.70 8.25
CA ASP A 566 14.96 -0.57 7.12
C ASP A 566 15.06 0.83 6.45
N ASP A 567 14.65 0.93 5.18
CA ASP A 567 14.79 2.16 4.34
C ASP A 567 14.27 3.42 5.07
N PRO A 568 15.09 4.49 5.19
CA PRO A 568 14.77 5.64 6.03
C PRO A 568 13.65 6.54 5.48
N ILE A 569 13.36 6.48 4.17
CA ILE A 569 12.17 7.13 3.60
C ILE A 569 10.94 6.28 3.92
N HIS A 570 10.99 4.98 3.62
CA HIS A 570 9.82 4.11 3.70
C HIS A 570 9.38 3.88 5.15
N THR A 571 10.32 3.78 6.09
CA THR A 571 10.00 3.69 7.53
C THR A 571 9.26 4.90 8.09
N THR A 572 9.29 6.07 7.43
CA THR A 572 8.65 7.32 7.88
C THR A 572 9.06 7.76 9.30
N ARG A 573 10.30 7.45 9.71
CA ARG A 573 10.81 7.67 11.09
C ARG A 573 11.60 8.97 11.28
N THR A 574 12.00 9.64 10.20
CA THR A 574 12.87 10.82 10.27
C THR A 574 12.14 12.04 9.73
N TYR A 575 12.00 13.08 10.55
CA TYR A 575 11.63 14.42 10.10
C TYR A 575 12.90 15.21 9.79
N ILE A 576 12.96 15.82 8.62
CA ILE A 576 14.12 16.58 8.13
C ILE A 576 13.98 18.03 8.61
N ASP A 577 14.64 18.36 9.71
CA ASP A 577 14.69 19.70 10.32
C ASP A 577 15.39 20.75 9.44
N VAL A 578 15.57 21.98 9.95
CA VAL A 578 16.10 23.11 9.16
C VAL A 578 17.56 22.85 8.78
N GLU A 579 18.34 22.33 9.73
CA GLU A 579 19.75 22.00 9.62
C GLU A 579 19.96 20.85 8.62
N MET A 580 19.14 19.80 8.70
CA MET A 580 19.14 18.69 7.75
C MET A 580 18.70 19.13 6.35
N ARG A 581 17.71 20.03 6.21
CA ARG A 581 17.34 20.58 4.89
C ARG A 581 18.46 21.42 4.28
N LYS A 582 19.20 22.17 5.11
CA LYS A 582 20.40 22.89 4.67
C LYS A 582 21.49 21.94 4.19
N GLN A 583 21.82 20.89 4.96
CA GLN A 583 22.80 19.87 4.57
C GLN A 583 22.39 19.13 3.28
N LEU A 584 21.12 18.77 3.15
CA LEU A 584 20.56 18.13 1.95
C LEU A 584 20.71 19.00 0.69
N TRP A 585 20.61 20.33 0.82
CA TRP A 585 20.93 21.26 -0.25
C TRP A 585 22.44 21.35 -0.52
N GLU A 586 23.25 21.59 0.52
CA GLU A 586 24.70 21.83 0.39
C GLU A 586 25.51 20.59 -0.05
N GLU A 587 25.16 19.39 0.42
CA GLU A 587 25.87 18.14 0.11
C GLU A 587 25.31 17.42 -1.14
N TYR A 588 24.00 17.52 -1.45
CA TYR A 588 23.34 16.72 -2.51
C TYR A 588 22.64 17.55 -3.61
N GLY A 589 22.57 18.88 -3.45
CA GLY A 589 21.91 19.78 -4.40
C GLY A 589 20.40 19.50 -4.51
N VAL A 590 19.75 19.11 -3.43
CA VAL A 590 18.29 18.84 -3.39
C VAL A 590 17.58 19.97 -2.67
N LYS A 591 16.61 20.58 -3.35
CA LYS A 591 15.64 21.49 -2.74
C LYS A 591 14.25 20.85 -2.76
N GLY A 592 13.46 21.20 -1.75
CA GLY A 592 12.04 20.86 -1.67
C GLY A 592 11.14 22.08 -1.89
N TYR A 593 9.84 21.82 -1.96
CA TYR A 593 8.77 22.81 -1.95
C TYR A 593 8.28 23.03 -0.51
N GLU A 594 8.19 24.27 -0.03
CA GLU A 594 7.64 24.60 1.29
C GLU A 594 6.21 25.13 1.17
N ILE A 595 5.22 24.32 1.57
CA ILE A 595 3.80 24.68 1.42
C ILE A 595 3.17 24.97 2.79
N LYS A 596 3.14 26.26 3.14
CA LYS A 596 2.37 26.85 4.25
C LYS A 596 0.87 26.80 3.92
N GLN A 597 0.26 25.61 4.02
CA GLN A 597 -1.16 25.38 3.72
C GLN A 597 -2.06 26.19 4.65
N LYS A 598 -3.11 26.81 4.11
CA LYS A 598 -4.18 27.46 4.86
C LYS A 598 -5.45 26.60 4.93
N PRO A 599 -6.38 26.87 5.87
CA PRO A 599 -7.75 26.33 5.80
C PRO A 599 -8.37 26.61 4.43
N GLY A 600 -9.09 25.63 3.87
CA GLY A 600 -9.65 25.73 2.51
C GLY A 600 -8.66 25.49 1.35
N GLU A 601 -7.44 25.01 1.62
CA GLU A 601 -6.45 24.69 0.57
C GLU A 601 -6.20 23.18 0.39
N ALA A 602 -6.52 22.66 -0.80
CA ALA A 602 -6.06 21.35 -1.24
C ALA A 602 -4.60 21.42 -1.73
N VAL A 603 -3.87 20.32 -1.58
CA VAL A 603 -2.50 20.16 -2.08
C VAL A 603 -2.43 18.79 -2.74
N PHE A 604 -2.10 18.76 -4.01
CA PHE A 604 -1.99 17.57 -4.83
C PHE A 604 -0.54 17.10 -4.89
N ILE A 605 -0.32 15.83 -4.52
CA ILE A 605 1.00 15.25 -4.31
C ILE A 605 1.21 14.13 -5.34
N PRO A 606 2.11 14.30 -6.31
CA PRO A 606 2.39 13.26 -7.30
C PRO A 606 2.89 11.97 -6.66
N ALA A 607 2.52 10.82 -7.23
CA ALA A 607 3.05 9.53 -6.79
C ALA A 607 4.60 9.55 -6.84
N TYR A 608 5.26 8.95 -5.84
CA TYR A 608 6.73 8.95 -5.64
C TYR A 608 7.35 10.28 -5.17
N THR A 609 6.55 11.33 -4.91
CA THR A 609 7.00 12.54 -4.20
C THR A 609 7.09 12.28 -2.69
N ALA A 610 8.31 12.16 -2.17
CA ALA A 610 8.56 12.08 -0.73
C ALA A 610 8.16 13.40 -0.05
N HIS A 611 7.53 13.32 1.11
CA HIS A 611 7.01 14.50 1.81
C HIS A 611 6.98 14.30 3.32
N GLN A 612 6.99 15.40 4.06
CA GLN A 612 6.89 15.44 5.52
C GLN A 612 5.96 16.57 5.96
N VAL A 613 5.37 16.41 7.14
CA VAL A 613 4.22 17.19 7.60
C VAL A 613 4.46 17.70 9.01
N CYS A 614 4.14 18.95 9.28
CA CYS A 614 4.19 19.55 10.61
C CYS A 614 2.90 20.33 10.91
N ASN A 615 2.40 20.26 12.14
CA ASN A 615 1.23 21.03 12.57
C ASN A 615 1.70 22.37 13.16
N LEU A 616 1.52 23.48 12.42
CA LEU A 616 1.74 24.84 12.95
C LEU A 616 0.60 25.31 13.88
N ALA A 617 -0.52 24.60 13.87
CA ALA A 617 -1.68 24.73 14.73
C ALA A 617 -2.44 23.40 14.71
N ASN A 618 -3.42 23.24 15.61
CA ASN A 618 -4.24 22.04 15.68
C ASN A 618 -5.16 21.96 14.44
N CYS A 619 -4.88 21.00 13.55
CA CYS A 619 -5.41 20.95 12.19
C CYS A 619 -6.14 19.63 11.90
N ILE A 620 -7.45 19.69 11.67
CA ILE A 620 -8.28 18.60 11.12
C ILE A 620 -8.06 18.54 9.59
N LYS A 621 -8.14 17.32 9.03
CA LYS A 621 -7.55 17.00 7.71
C LYS A 621 -8.34 15.90 7.00
N VAL A 622 -8.42 15.96 5.66
CA VAL A 622 -9.02 14.92 4.80
C VAL A 622 -8.44 15.02 3.38
N ALA A 623 -8.23 13.89 2.71
CA ALA A 623 -7.87 13.85 1.29
C ALA A 623 -8.31 12.53 0.62
N ALA A 624 -7.93 12.35 -0.65
CA ALA A 624 -8.10 11.12 -1.43
C ALA A 624 -6.91 10.96 -2.39
N ASP A 625 -6.41 9.74 -2.56
CA ASP A 625 -5.52 9.39 -3.68
C ASP A 625 -6.35 9.07 -4.91
N PHE A 626 -5.67 9.16 -6.02
CA PHE A 626 -6.14 8.78 -7.32
C PHE A 626 -4.94 8.28 -8.11
N VAL A 627 -5.10 7.15 -8.77
CA VAL A 627 -4.06 6.67 -9.68
C VAL A 627 -4.34 7.28 -11.04
N SER A 628 -3.75 8.45 -11.29
CA SER A 628 -3.81 9.10 -12.60
C SER A 628 -3.03 8.30 -13.66
N PRO A 629 -3.32 8.44 -14.97
CA PRO A 629 -2.61 7.72 -16.02
C PRO A 629 -1.10 8.06 -16.06
N THR A 630 -0.76 9.30 -15.71
CA THR A 630 0.62 9.80 -15.54
C THR A 630 1.33 9.31 -14.27
N SER A 631 0.61 8.63 -13.36
CA SER A 631 1.20 8.05 -12.14
C SER A 631 1.58 6.57 -12.31
N ILE A 632 1.07 5.86 -13.32
CA ILE A 632 1.16 4.38 -13.40
C ILE A 632 2.60 3.87 -13.22
N GLU A 633 3.56 4.40 -13.98
CA GLU A 633 4.97 3.99 -13.92
C GLU A 633 5.59 4.23 -12.53
N ARG A 634 5.28 5.37 -11.91
CA ARG A 634 5.73 5.72 -10.55
C ARG A 634 5.11 4.78 -9.51
N CYS A 635 3.84 4.42 -9.65
CA CYS A 635 3.15 3.42 -8.81
C CYS A 635 3.72 2.00 -9.00
N MET A 636 4.08 1.61 -10.23
CA MET A 636 4.73 0.31 -10.48
C MET A 636 6.13 0.27 -9.87
N LYS A 637 6.90 1.37 -9.92
CA LYS A 637 8.20 1.48 -9.23
C LYS A 637 8.05 1.32 -7.71
N LEU A 638 7.10 2.02 -7.10
CA LEU A 638 6.80 1.89 -5.66
C LEU A 638 6.53 0.44 -5.24
N LYS A 639 5.66 -0.25 -5.99
CA LYS A 639 5.34 -1.68 -5.76
C LYS A 639 6.62 -2.54 -5.74
N ASP A 640 7.51 -2.37 -6.71
CA ASP A 640 8.72 -3.20 -6.79
C ASP A 640 9.83 -2.76 -5.79
N GLU A 641 9.85 -1.51 -5.32
CA GLU A 641 10.65 -1.06 -4.16
C GLU A 641 10.15 -1.69 -2.85
N PHE A 642 8.86 -1.55 -2.49
CA PHE A 642 8.26 -2.20 -1.31
C PHE A 642 8.48 -3.72 -1.34
N ARG A 643 8.34 -4.35 -2.50
CA ARG A 643 8.56 -5.78 -2.69
C ARG A 643 10.00 -6.20 -2.41
N THR A 644 10.98 -5.31 -2.59
CA THR A 644 12.41 -5.59 -2.39
C THR A 644 12.71 -5.62 -0.89
N GLN A 645 12.35 -4.54 -0.19
CA GLN A 645 12.29 -4.44 1.28
C GLN A 645 11.61 -5.65 1.95
N LEU A 646 10.50 -6.15 1.38
CA LEU A 646 9.76 -7.30 1.89
C LEU A 646 10.48 -8.67 1.81
N HIS A 647 11.65 -8.74 1.15
CA HIS A 647 12.56 -9.89 1.24
C HIS A 647 13.67 -9.67 2.30
N GLU A 648 14.13 -8.42 2.45
CA GLU A 648 15.20 -8.01 3.38
C GLU A 648 14.73 -8.04 4.85
N HIS A 649 13.50 -7.59 5.14
CA HIS A 649 13.07 -7.40 6.52
C HIS A 649 12.64 -8.68 7.26
N GLN A 650 12.86 -8.67 8.58
CA GLN A 650 12.54 -9.78 9.49
C GLN A 650 11.03 -10.12 9.54
N LYS A 651 10.16 -9.15 9.26
CA LYS A 651 8.70 -9.29 9.13
C LYS A 651 8.25 -8.57 7.85
N PRO A 652 7.08 -8.91 7.27
CA PRO A 652 6.47 -8.03 6.26
C PRO A 652 6.27 -6.64 6.87
N TRP A 653 6.77 -5.61 6.19
CA TRP A 653 6.71 -4.22 6.65
C TRP A 653 5.33 -3.61 6.41
N ARG A 654 4.83 -3.66 5.17
CA ARG A 654 3.43 -3.43 4.78
C ARG A 654 2.99 -4.43 3.71
N ASP A 655 1.68 -4.54 3.48
CA ASP A 655 1.11 -5.33 2.38
C ASP A 655 0.98 -4.49 1.09
N ASP A 656 0.87 -5.12 -0.08
CA ASP A 656 0.56 -4.45 -1.35
C ASP A 656 -0.93 -4.06 -1.38
N VAL A 657 -1.25 -2.91 -0.77
CA VAL A 657 -2.61 -2.36 -0.69
C VAL A 657 -3.07 -1.83 -2.06
N LEU A 658 -2.14 -1.25 -2.85
CA LEU A 658 -2.45 -0.56 -4.09
C LEU A 658 -2.87 -1.51 -5.23
N GLN A 659 -2.36 -2.74 -5.25
CA GLN A 659 -2.78 -3.78 -6.21
C GLN A 659 -2.65 -3.36 -7.68
N ILE A 660 -1.69 -2.49 -8.03
CA ILE A 660 -1.63 -1.77 -9.31
C ILE A 660 -1.72 -2.69 -10.55
N ASP A 661 -1.12 -3.89 -10.50
CA ASP A 661 -1.19 -4.84 -11.61
C ASP A 661 -2.63 -5.37 -11.84
N GLN A 662 -3.43 -5.59 -10.78
CA GLN A 662 -4.86 -5.90 -10.89
C GLN A 662 -5.71 -4.66 -11.23
N MET A 663 -5.37 -3.48 -10.69
CA MET A 663 -6.05 -2.24 -11.04
C MET A 663 -5.95 -1.96 -12.55
N LEU A 664 -4.77 -2.15 -13.15
CA LEU A 664 -4.57 -2.06 -14.60
C LEU A 664 -5.41 -3.10 -15.37
N LEU A 665 -5.52 -4.34 -14.88
CA LEU A 665 -6.35 -5.37 -15.50
C LEU A 665 -7.85 -4.98 -15.48
N TYR A 666 -8.38 -4.58 -14.33
CA TYR A 666 -9.79 -4.19 -14.18
C TYR A 666 -10.12 -2.86 -14.87
N ALA A 667 -9.18 -1.91 -14.93
CA ALA A 667 -9.31 -0.73 -15.77
C ALA A 667 -9.38 -1.10 -17.25
N PHE A 668 -8.53 -2.02 -17.72
CA PHE A 668 -8.59 -2.48 -19.10
C PHE A 668 -9.89 -3.24 -19.42
N ASP A 669 -10.42 -4.04 -18.49
CA ASP A 669 -11.77 -4.63 -18.61
C ASP A 669 -12.85 -3.52 -18.69
N SER A 670 -12.89 -2.60 -17.71
CA SER A 670 -13.92 -1.54 -17.61
C SER A 670 -13.95 -0.62 -18.83
N LEU A 671 -12.78 -0.25 -19.37
CA LEU A 671 -12.61 0.64 -20.52
C LEU A 671 -12.89 -0.06 -21.87
N GLY A 672 -13.28 -1.34 -21.87
CA GLY A 672 -13.69 -2.09 -23.05
C GLY A 672 -15.21 -2.23 -23.22
N ARG A 673 -15.98 -1.67 -22.28
CA ARG A 673 -17.44 -1.70 -22.27
C ARG A 673 -18.05 -0.72 -23.27
N ASN A 674 -19.31 -0.93 -23.62
CA ASN A 674 -20.03 -0.06 -24.54
C ASN A 674 -20.28 1.30 -23.89
N LEU A 675 -20.23 2.39 -24.68
CA LEU A 675 -20.48 3.75 -24.16
C LEU A 675 -21.86 3.90 -23.49
N GLU A 676 -22.86 3.13 -23.93
CA GLU A 676 -24.22 3.09 -23.36
C GLU A 676 -24.28 2.51 -21.94
N GLU A 677 -23.22 1.82 -21.48
CA GLU A 677 -23.11 1.32 -20.10
C GLU A 677 -22.66 2.41 -19.12
N PHE A 678 -22.13 3.54 -19.60
CA PHE A 678 -21.67 4.68 -18.81
C PHE A 678 -22.81 5.69 -18.61
N LYS A 679 -22.92 6.21 -17.39
CA LYS A 679 -24.00 7.09 -16.90
C LYS A 679 -23.42 8.16 -15.99
N VAL A 680 -24.22 9.19 -15.74
CA VAL A 680 -24.01 10.27 -14.76
C VAL A 680 -25.23 10.28 -13.85
#